data_AF-A0A2V6AJV8-F1
#
_entry.id   AF-A0A2V6AJV8-F1
#
_cell.length_a   1.000
_cell.length_b   1.000
_cell.length_c   1.000
_cell.angle_alpha   90.00
_cell.angle_beta   90.00
_cell.angle_gamma   90.00
#
_symmetry.space_group_name_H-M   'P 1'
#
loop_
_entity.id
_entity.type
_entity.pdbx_description
1 polymer ?
#
loop_
_entity_poly.entity_id
_entity_poly.type
_entity_poly.pdbx_seq_one_letter_code
_entity_poly.pdbx_strand_id
1 'polypeptide(L)'
;MAQFLRLNKSVGGVSFSSARLLCGILLLAVVSLVAQAAPKPSGTNAELLTKENIVDISAASRQWQAAVVGQLLALHDRLRTGEDSRATLRLSDLSVLRVDELTNLEILPPRNSEAKPTLDLHQGSTYFFSREAAREVNIRTPAANGAIRGTEFTVTVASDGRTSVTMLDGELQLSNAQGTILVRSGERGDVIPGQRPTKTAVIEAINTVQWCLYYPGVLDLNEIRMPASERETLAASLRAYDEGDLLVALEKFPRGYVPVSPAANVYRATLLLSVGQVQKAELLLRSVPPGNGGDALRILIAAVTLKNRPGTSLSRSATDWLAESYYRQSVGDLKGALQAAEQATSSDPSFGFAWTRRAELEFSFGKIPQAKKLVEQGLHLSPRNPAAHALLGFLFSAQNDVRSAKGSFEQAMAIDGALGDAWLGRGLCFIRQGKGDLGRRDLQTAAALEPNRSIFHSYLGKAFSNVGSEGKANLELDRAKRLDPKDPTPWIYSAIEKKQENRLNEAVDDLEKSVELNDNRRVYRSEFLLDQDRAVRSANLAAIYQDDGMVDVSVREAARGVDYDYSNASSHLFLANSYNALRDPNRINLRYETPWFNELLLSNLLAPVGGGPLSQYVSEQEYSKLFEADRLGISSTSTYLSSGAIRETASQFGIYGNFSYSLDTEFFYDNGLRPNNEITRSESYGQIKLQVTPQDSFFLQTKYQDVRTGDVLQYYSQDRFQPGFHFRDLQQPAILLLGYHHEWAPGWHTLVLVGRLEDETFDTNLNRLRDISEFLGNGVRPLPNISLGLIVGRNPDGSLHFVTPLPMDLHYHNAFTTYTGELNQIWEQPGNTLVAGCRFQSGEFHTSDQFDNFPSFIPPNGFAPTAVMHDFNNDFSRASGYIYDTWRPFSRLSITGGFSYDDVTYPTDHRNPPIVRGSSSRSQVSPKAGLIWNPFGNLIVRAAYTRALGGVSFDESVQLEPTEVAGFNQVFRSIISESVVGAVAAPRYENAGILIENRLNTRTYLGITGTVLKSKVDTDVGVFDARLNNAGAIIPPITSASTSQQLRYEEENVKATVNQLIGDDWSFGASYSVSYSNLENTFANLNLAAHQKATLHEGELFALYNHPSGLFLRGETYWARQSNIGYRPDIPGDELIQLNLYAGYRFRRNYGDVTLGFLNITDDDYKLNPLNYYNEFPRQRTLLVRVRFNF
;
A
#
# COMPACT_ATOMS: atom_id res chain seq x y z
N MET A 1 -38.13 5.97 7.87
CA MET A 1 -37.39 4.96 8.66
C MET A 1 -38.28 4.21 9.67
N ALA A 2 -39.22 4.84 10.40
CA ALA A 2 -40.07 4.13 11.39
C ALA A 2 -41.33 3.41 10.85
N GLN A 3 -41.73 3.63 9.58
CA GLN A 3 -42.89 2.95 8.96
C GLN A 3 -42.54 1.73 8.09
N PHE A 4 -41.25 1.48 7.81
CA PHE A 4 -40.78 0.33 7.03
C PHE A 4 -40.67 -0.98 7.85
N LEU A 5 -40.87 -0.92 9.18
CA LEU A 5 -40.61 -2.01 10.13
C LEU A 5 -41.85 -2.87 10.50
N ARG A 6 -42.98 -2.78 9.76
CA ARG A 6 -44.23 -3.48 10.15
C ARG A 6 -44.73 -4.57 9.20
N LEU A 7 -43.97 -4.98 8.20
CA LEU A 7 -44.35 -6.08 7.31
C LEU A 7 -43.26 -7.15 7.29
N ASN A 8 -43.29 -8.06 8.28
CA ASN A 8 -42.80 -9.44 8.15
C ASN A 8 -43.19 -10.26 9.38
N LYS A 9 -44.36 -10.91 9.31
CA LYS A 9 -44.75 -12.01 10.20
C LYS A 9 -45.29 -13.14 9.33
N SER A 10 -44.38 -13.94 8.76
CA SER A 10 -44.61 -15.36 8.43
C SER A 10 -43.45 -15.94 7.60
N VAL A 11 -42.29 -16.19 8.20
CA VAL A 11 -41.36 -17.24 7.75
C VAL A 11 -40.74 -17.86 9.01
N GLY A 12 -40.74 -19.19 9.07
CA GLY A 12 -40.47 -19.96 10.28
C GLY A 12 -39.02 -19.91 10.76
N GLY A 13 -38.87 -19.92 12.09
CA GLY A 13 -37.91 -20.78 12.76
C GLY A 13 -36.42 -20.58 12.51
N VAL A 14 -35.93 -19.35 12.42
CA VAL A 14 -34.49 -19.06 12.64
C VAL A 14 -34.36 -18.08 13.80
N SER A 15 -33.62 -18.50 14.83
CA SER A 15 -33.35 -17.73 16.04
C SER A 15 -32.43 -16.54 15.73
N PHE A 16 -33.01 -15.38 15.41
CA PHE A 16 -32.33 -14.09 15.20
C PHE A 16 -31.85 -13.43 16.51
N SER A 17 -31.09 -14.12 17.36
CA SER A 17 -30.75 -13.62 18.71
C SER A 17 -29.29 -13.20 18.94
N SER A 18 -28.35 -13.47 18.03
CA SER A 18 -26.90 -13.26 18.33
C SER A 18 -26.26 -12.08 17.59
N ALA A 19 -26.71 -11.73 16.38
CA ALA A 19 -26.07 -10.69 15.56
C ALA A 19 -26.58 -9.25 15.86
N ARG A 20 -27.80 -9.12 16.39
CA ARG A 20 -28.39 -7.79 16.69
C ARG A 20 -27.83 -7.13 17.94
N LEU A 21 -27.17 -7.87 18.83
CA LEU A 21 -26.66 -7.31 20.08
C LEU A 21 -25.32 -6.57 19.91
N LEU A 22 -24.55 -6.84 18.86
CA LEU A 22 -23.32 -6.08 18.57
C LEU A 22 -23.59 -4.77 17.81
N CYS A 23 -24.48 -4.77 16.82
CA CYS A 23 -24.82 -3.54 16.08
C CYS A 23 -25.70 -2.57 16.89
N GLY A 24 -26.49 -3.06 17.83
CA GLY A 24 -27.39 -2.23 18.67
C GLY A 24 -26.73 -1.57 19.89
N ILE A 25 -25.57 -2.05 20.34
CA ILE A 25 -24.88 -1.53 21.55
C ILE A 25 -23.73 -0.58 21.19
N LEU A 26 -23.21 -0.62 19.95
CA LEU A 26 -22.16 0.28 19.47
C LEU A 26 -22.67 1.66 18.98
N LEU A 27 -23.97 1.81 18.69
CA LEU A 27 -24.53 3.06 18.16
C LEU A 27 -25.03 4.07 19.22
N LEU A 28 -24.98 3.74 20.51
CA LEU A 28 -25.52 4.59 21.60
C LEU A 28 -24.50 4.98 22.68
N ALA A 29 -23.20 4.68 22.49
CA ALA A 29 -22.14 5.04 23.45
C ALA A 29 -21.09 6.04 22.91
N VAL A 30 -21.21 6.52 21.66
CA VAL A 30 -20.19 7.40 21.03
C VAL A 30 -20.59 8.89 21.01
N VAL A 31 -21.81 9.27 21.40
CA VAL A 31 -22.22 10.69 21.49
C VAL A 31 -22.24 11.15 22.94
N SER A 32 -21.07 11.33 23.55
CA SER A 32 -20.86 12.18 24.75
C SER A 32 -19.38 12.25 25.14
N LEU A 33 -18.54 12.82 24.27
CA LEU A 33 -17.25 13.39 24.67
C LEU A 33 -16.91 14.53 23.71
N VAL A 34 -17.74 15.58 23.78
CA VAL A 34 -17.32 16.90 23.31
C VAL A 34 -16.20 17.33 24.24
N ALA A 35 -14.97 17.20 23.76
CA ALA A 35 -13.80 17.77 24.39
C ALA A 35 -14.04 19.28 24.57
N GLN A 36 -14.12 19.72 25.83
CA GLN A 36 -14.05 21.14 26.16
C GLN A 36 -12.71 21.67 25.68
N ALA A 37 -12.73 22.42 24.59
CA ALA A 37 -11.60 23.23 24.18
C ALA A 37 -11.28 24.20 25.32
N ALA A 38 -10.09 24.02 25.92
CA ALA A 38 -9.56 24.98 26.88
C ALA A 38 -9.51 26.37 26.21
N PRO A 39 -9.84 27.45 26.95
CA PRO A 39 -9.78 28.80 26.40
C PRO A 39 -8.37 29.11 25.91
N LYS A 40 -8.25 29.54 24.65
CA LYS A 40 -7.00 30.07 24.09
C LYS A 40 -6.50 31.21 24.97
N PRO A 41 -5.25 31.19 25.47
CA PRO A 41 -4.70 32.32 26.21
C PRO A 41 -4.69 33.55 25.31
N SER A 42 -5.29 34.63 25.80
CA SER A 42 -5.59 35.87 25.08
C SER A 42 -4.39 36.85 25.02
N GLY A 43 -3.19 36.34 24.73
CA GLY A 43 -1.98 37.17 24.58
C GLY A 43 -1.14 36.74 23.39
N THR A 44 -0.76 37.68 22.52
CA THR A 44 0.16 37.44 21.40
C THR A 44 1.59 37.30 21.95
N ASN A 45 2.00 36.06 22.27
CA ASN A 45 3.36 35.76 22.72
C ASN A 45 4.21 35.20 21.57
N ALA A 46 5.53 35.35 21.65
CA ALA A 46 6.49 34.65 20.78
C ALA A 46 7.36 33.69 21.61
N GLU A 47 7.91 32.65 21.00
CA GLU A 47 8.79 31.67 21.63
C GLU A 47 10.13 31.65 20.92
N LEU A 48 11.24 31.72 21.66
CA LEU A 48 12.58 31.56 21.10
C LEU A 48 12.88 30.09 20.82
N LEU A 49 12.88 29.70 19.54
CA LEU A 49 13.14 28.32 19.10
C LEU A 49 14.62 28.00 18.97
N THR A 50 15.42 28.94 18.45
CA THR A 50 16.87 28.76 18.25
C THR A 50 17.63 29.97 18.73
N LYS A 51 18.84 29.72 19.24
CA LYS A 51 19.82 30.73 19.62
C LYS A 51 21.16 30.29 19.06
N GLU A 52 21.74 31.11 18.20
CA GLU A 52 23.06 30.90 17.64
C GLU A 52 23.95 32.06 18.10
N ASN A 53 24.92 31.78 18.96
CA ASN A 53 25.83 32.76 19.59
C ASN A 53 25.11 33.76 20.54
N ILE A 54 25.28 35.07 20.36
CA ILE A 54 24.80 36.11 21.29
C ILE A 54 23.39 36.55 20.92
N VAL A 55 22.43 36.27 21.79
CA VAL A 55 21.04 36.72 21.68
C VAL A 55 20.59 37.19 23.06
N ASP A 56 20.11 38.44 23.13
CA ASP A 56 19.59 39.04 24.37
C ASP A 56 18.12 39.41 24.20
N ILE A 57 17.38 39.34 25.30
CA ILE A 57 15.99 39.78 25.40
C ILE A 57 15.87 40.85 26.50
N SER A 58 14.97 41.81 26.30
CA SER A 58 14.59 42.82 27.30
C SER A 58 13.08 42.87 27.42
N ALA A 59 12.57 42.66 28.64
CA ALA A 59 11.14 42.79 28.90
C ALA A 59 10.75 44.26 29.15
N ALA A 60 9.85 44.82 28.34
CA ALA A 60 9.19 46.12 28.52
C ALA A 60 10.06 47.20 29.22
N SER A 61 11.22 47.55 28.63
CA SER A 61 12.20 48.56 29.12
C SER A 61 13.04 48.22 30.37
N ARG A 62 13.24 46.92 30.68
CA ARG A 62 14.24 46.42 31.65
C ARG A 62 15.64 46.25 31.04
N GLN A 63 16.66 45.97 31.87
CA GLN A 63 18.01 45.63 31.39
C GLN A 63 17.98 44.41 30.45
N TRP A 64 18.86 44.43 29.44
CA TRP A 64 19.08 43.30 28.53
C TRP A 64 19.65 42.10 29.29
N GLN A 65 19.11 40.91 29.02
CA GLN A 65 19.57 39.65 29.60
C GLN A 65 19.77 38.63 28.48
N ALA A 66 20.74 37.73 28.68
CA ALA A 66 20.99 36.65 27.74
C ALA A 66 19.74 35.76 27.61
N ALA A 67 19.33 35.50 26.38
CA ALA A 67 18.14 34.72 26.09
C ALA A 67 18.38 33.21 26.30
N VAL A 68 17.29 32.49 26.62
CA VAL A 68 17.25 31.03 26.77
C VAL A 68 16.29 30.44 25.73
N VAL A 69 16.67 29.33 25.10
CA VAL A 69 15.78 28.61 24.16
C VAL A 69 14.53 28.12 24.90
N GLY A 70 13.36 28.25 24.29
CA GLY A 70 12.05 28.02 24.89
C GLY A 70 11.50 29.21 25.69
N GLN A 71 12.25 30.31 25.82
CA GLN A 71 11.77 31.52 26.48
C GLN A 71 10.61 32.14 25.70
N LEU A 72 9.54 32.48 26.42
CA LEU A 72 8.41 33.22 25.88
C LEU A 72 8.69 34.74 25.96
N LEU A 73 8.44 35.44 24.87
CA LEU A 73 8.46 36.89 24.76
C LEU A 73 7.03 37.41 24.76
N ALA A 74 6.73 38.33 25.66
CA ALA A 74 5.48 39.06 25.70
C ALA A 74 5.49 40.23 24.69
N LEU A 75 4.33 40.83 24.45
CA LEU A 75 4.22 42.07 23.69
C LEU A 75 5.07 43.17 24.33
N HIS A 76 5.76 43.96 23.51
CA HIS A 76 6.78 44.96 23.89
C HIS A 76 8.11 44.41 24.40
N ASP A 77 8.28 43.09 24.46
CA ASP A 77 9.61 42.54 24.67
C ASP A 77 10.45 42.80 23.42
N ARG A 78 11.72 43.13 23.65
CA ARG A 78 12.71 43.37 22.61
C ARG A 78 13.66 42.20 22.52
N LEU A 79 14.04 41.83 21.31
CA LEU A 79 15.10 40.87 21.05
C LEU A 79 16.20 41.58 20.26
N ARG A 80 17.45 41.33 20.65
CA ARG A 80 18.60 41.72 19.86
C ARG A 80 19.56 40.55 19.64
N THR A 81 20.15 40.52 18.46
CA THR A 81 21.25 39.62 18.11
C THR A 81 22.58 40.39 18.11
N GLY A 82 23.64 39.75 18.58
CA GLY A 82 25.00 40.28 18.49
C GLY A 82 25.61 40.13 17.09
N GLU A 83 26.90 40.43 16.97
CA GLU A 83 27.69 40.09 15.79
C GLU A 83 27.89 38.57 15.70
N ASP A 84 27.87 38.03 14.48
CA ASP A 84 27.99 36.60 14.18
C ASP A 84 26.96 35.76 14.95
N SER A 85 25.72 36.26 15.00
CA SER A 85 24.61 35.63 15.71
C SER A 85 23.39 35.43 14.82
N ARG A 86 22.57 34.44 15.15
CA ARG A 86 21.21 34.27 14.61
C ARG A 86 20.25 33.84 15.72
N ALA A 87 18.96 34.06 15.47
CA ALA A 87 17.90 33.55 16.32
C ALA A 87 16.68 33.16 15.48
N THR A 88 15.87 32.26 16.01
CA THR A 88 14.56 31.92 15.40
C THR A 88 13.46 32.07 16.44
N LEU A 89 12.45 32.86 16.10
CA LEU A 89 11.26 33.07 16.92
C LEU A 89 10.05 32.41 16.27
N ARG A 90 9.17 31.81 17.06
CA ARG A 90 7.83 31.38 16.63
C ARG A 90 6.77 32.21 17.33
N LEU A 91 5.93 32.88 16.55
CA LEU A 91 4.82 33.67 17.08
C LEU A 91 3.65 32.76 17.50
N SER A 92 2.74 33.30 18.30
CA SER A 92 1.50 32.62 18.72
C SER A 92 0.61 32.12 17.56
N ASP A 93 0.74 32.72 16.37
CA ASP A 93 0.09 32.27 15.14
C ASP A 93 0.95 31.31 14.32
N LEU A 94 1.98 30.73 14.92
CA LEU A 94 2.92 29.77 14.31
C LEU A 94 3.79 30.35 13.18
N SER A 95 3.71 31.64 12.88
CA SER A 95 4.67 32.30 11.99
C SER A 95 6.07 32.18 12.58
N VAL A 96 7.05 31.87 11.74
CA VAL A 96 8.45 31.71 12.12
C VAL A 96 9.25 32.88 11.58
N LEU A 97 10.03 33.52 12.45
CA LEU A 97 10.93 34.62 12.12
C LEU A 97 12.35 34.18 12.37
N ARG A 98 13.16 34.09 11.32
CA ARG A 98 14.61 34.06 11.47
C ARG A 98 15.14 35.48 11.57
N VAL A 99 16.06 35.70 12.49
CA VAL A 99 16.67 36.98 12.82
C VAL A 99 18.17 36.86 12.62
N ASP A 100 18.73 37.72 11.79
CA ASP A 100 20.15 37.76 11.43
C ASP A 100 20.97 38.54 12.47
N GLU A 101 22.28 38.65 12.29
CA GLU A 101 23.17 39.38 13.20
C GLU A 101 22.83 40.87 13.31
N LEU A 102 23.27 41.49 14.40
CA LEU A 102 23.14 42.94 14.66
C LEU A 102 21.70 43.46 14.49
N THR A 103 20.73 42.60 14.76
CA THR A 103 19.32 42.90 14.58
C THR A 103 18.73 43.37 15.90
N ASN A 104 17.96 44.46 15.87
CA ASN A 104 17.19 44.94 17.01
C ASN A 104 15.71 45.00 16.63
N LEU A 105 14.93 44.17 17.29
CA LEU A 105 13.53 43.91 16.99
C LEU A 105 12.65 44.12 18.23
N GLU A 106 11.52 44.81 18.04
CA GLU A 106 10.44 44.88 19.03
C GLU A 106 9.16 44.27 18.46
N ILE A 107 8.53 43.36 19.22
CA ILE A 107 7.23 42.79 18.86
C ILE A 107 6.13 43.66 19.46
N LEU A 108 5.48 44.48 18.66
CA LEU A 108 4.45 45.40 19.13
C LEU A 108 3.05 44.77 19.14
N PRO A 109 2.20 45.10 20.13
CA PRO A 109 0.80 44.69 20.12
C PRO A 109 0.06 45.31 18.93
N PRO A 110 -0.98 44.63 18.41
CA PRO A 110 -1.93 45.28 17.52
C PRO A 110 -2.59 46.47 18.24
N ARG A 111 -2.71 47.62 17.56
CA ARG A 111 -3.24 48.89 18.15
C ARG A 111 -4.61 48.77 18.81
N ASN A 112 -5.40 47.77 18.46
CA ASN A 112 -6.67 47.37 19.05
C ASN A 112 -6.98 45.93 18.61
N SER A 113 -8.07 45.33 19.11
CA SER A 113 -8.45 43.93 18.83
C SER A 113 -8.66 43.60 17.35
N GLU A 114 -8.84 44.61 16.49
CA GLU A 114 -8.98 44.49 15.03
C GLU A 114 -7.73 44.91 14.25
N ALA A 115 -6.73 45.51 14.91
CA ALA A 115 -5.50 45.97 14.26
C ALA A 115 -4.53 44.83 13.99
N LYS A 116 -3.66 45.06 13.02
CA LYS A 116 -2.66 44.12 12.55
C LYS A 116 -1.43 44.13 13.46
N PRO A 117 -0.80 42.97 13.73
CA PRO A 117 0.49 42.92 14.43
C PRO A 117 1.54 43.70 13.65
N THR A 118 2.43 44.39 14.37
CA THR A 118 3.48 45.22 13.77
C THR A 118 4.85 44.72 14.17
N LEU A 119 5.66 44.35 13.18
CA LEU A 119 7.07 44.05 13.32
C LEU A 119 7.86 45.36 13.27
N ASP A 120 8.41 45.81 14.39
CA ASP A 120 9.22 47.03 14.44
C ASP A 120 10.71 46.65 14.38
N LEU A 121 11.30 46.82 13.19
CA LEU A 121 12.69 46.46 12.91
C LEU A 121 13.53 47.74 12.85
N HIS A 122 14.38 47.93 13.86
CA HIS A 122 15.17 49.16 14.00
C HIS A 122 16.47 49.10 13.20
N GLN A 123 17.09 47.93 13.14
CA GLN A 123 18.34 47.63 12.44
C GLN A 123 18.43 46.11 12.23
N GLY A 124 19.18 45.67 11.21
CA GLY A 124 19.52 44.26 10.94
C GLY A 124 18.59 43.61 9.92
N SER A 125 18.55 42.29 9.89
CA SER A 125 17.75 41.53 8.89
C SER A 125 16.84 40.49 9.54
N THR A 126 15.66 40.29 8.97
CA THR A 126 14.76 39.21 9.36
C THR A 126 14.18 38.52 8.14
N TYR A 127 14.02 37.21 8.21
CA TYR A 127 13.25 36.39 7.27
C TYR A 127 11.97 35.92 7.96
N PHE A 128 10.83 36.17 7.33
CA PHE A 128 9.52 35.82 7.84
C PHE A 128 8.93 34.69 7.01
N PHE A 129 8.41 33.68 7.68
CA PHE A 129 7.71 32.55 7.08
C PHE A 129 6.42 32.27 7.83
N SER A 130 5.28 32.25 7.12
CA SER A 130 4.00 31.86 7.68
C SER A 130 3.19 31.01 6.73
N ARG A 131 2.44 30.08 7.31
CA ARG A 131 1.45 29.23 6.63
C ARG A 131 0.09 29.26 7.32
N GLU A 132 -0.06 30.12 8.32
CA GLU A 132 -1.37 30.44 8.86
C GLU A 132 -2.03 31.52 8.01
N ALA A 133 -3.36 31.67 8.15
CA ALA A 133 -4.17 32.51 7.26
C ALA A 133 -3.50 33.86 6.97
N ALA A 134 -3.56 34.32 5.71
CA ALA A 134 -2.93 35.54 5.19
C ALA A 134 -3.35 36.79 6.00
N ARG A 135 -2.75 36.95 7.18
CA ARG A 135 -2.91 38.11 8.01
C ARG A 135 -1.93 39.13 7.50
N GLU A 136 -2.45 40.32 7.27
CA GLU A 136 -1.64 41.43 6.84
C GLU A 136 -0.71 41.80 8.01
N VAL A 137 0.60 41.62 7.84
CA VAL A 137 1.61 41.97 8.83
C VAL A 137 2.11 43.37 8.51
N ASN A 138 2.06 44.27 9.49
CA ASN A 138 2.67 45.58 9.32
C ASN A 138 4.15 45.47 9.66
N ILE A 139 5.01 46.07 8.84
CA ILE A 139 6.41 46.30 9.18
C ILE A 139 6.58 47.80 9.39
N ARG A 140 7.27 48.15 10.46
CA ARG A 140 7.80 49.49 10.67
C ARG A 140 9.32 49.43 10.63
N THR A 141 9.91 50.31 9.83
CA THR A 141 11.35 50.56 9.80
C THR A 141 11.61 52.07 9.90
N PRO A 142 12.86 52.51 10.13
CA PRO A 142 13.18 53.94 10.17
C PRO A 142 12.85 54.70 8.87
N ALA A 143 12.88 54.04 7.71
CA ALA A 143 12.68 54.67 6.41
C ALA A 143 11.26 54.52 5.82
N ALA A 144 10.49 53.51 6.26
CA ALA A 144 9.18 53.23 5.68
C ALA A 144 8.26 52.44 6.63
N ASN A 145 6.96 52.49 6.33
CA ASN A 145 5.99 51.52 6.83
C ASN A 145 5.53 50.64 5.68
N GLY A 146 5.48 49.33 5.93
CA GLY A 146 5.03 48.32 4.99
C GLY A 146 3.78 47.63 5.52
N ALA A 147 2.82 47.37 4.64
CA ALA A 147 1.71 46.46 4.89
C ALA A 147 1.89 45.24 4.00
N ILE A 148 2.24 44.10 4.60
CA ILE A 148 2.52 42.85 3.88
C ILE A 148 1.30 41.96 3.89
N ARG A 149 0.88 41.54 2.69
CA ARG A 149 -0.04 40.42 2.45
C ARG A 149 0.74 39.31 1.76
N GLY A 150 1.51 38.59 2.55
CA GLY A 150 2.39 37.55 2.05
C GLY A 150 2.78 36.56 3.13
N THR A 151 3.23 35.42 2.66
CA THR A 151 3.58 34.24 3.48
C THR A 151 5.08 34.11 3.63
N GLU A 152 5.88 34.81 2.80
CA GLU A 152 7.34 34.72 2.83
C GLU A 152 8.03 35.98 2.31
N PHE A 153 8.91 36.56 3.12
CA PHE A 153 9.66 37.77 2.75
C PHE A 153 10.91 37.96 3.63
N THR A 154 11.84 38.79 3.15
CA THR A 154 12.97 39.27 3.95
C THR A 154 12.92 40.79 4.09
N VAL A 155 13.29 41.29 5.26
CA VAL A 155 13.44 42.72 5.55
C VAL A 155 14.86 42.95 6.04
N THR A 156 15.54 43.95 5.50
CA THR A 156 16.87 44.37 5.94
C THR A 156 16.87 45.88 6.17
N VAL A 157 17.40 46.31 7.32
CA VAL A 157 17.56 47.71 7.72
C VAL A 157 19.04 47.96 8.03
N ALA A 158 19.69 48.75 7.18
CA ALA A 158 21.07 49.16 7.39
C ALA A 158 21.21 50.14 8.58
N SER A 159 22.43 50.30 9.08
CA SER A 159 22.72 51.20 10.22
C SER A 159 22.42 52.68 9.93
N ASP A 160 22.40 53.08 8.65
CA ASP A 160 22.00 54.43 8.21
C ASP A 160 20.48 54.57 7.97
N GLY A 161 19.70 53.54 8.30
CA GLY A 161 18.24 53.50 8.17
C GLY A 161 17.73 53.06 6.80
N ARG A 162 18.58 52.80 5.80
CA ARG A 162 18.13 52.27 4.50
C ARG A 162 17.43 50.93 4.68
N THR A 163 16.24 50.81 4.10
CA THR A 163 15.41 49.61 4.20
C THR A 163 15.32 48.92 2.85
N SER A 164 15.54 47.62 2.82
CA SER A 164 15.28 46.75 1.67
C SER A 164 14.30 45.66 2.08
N VAL A 165 13.26 45.42 1.28
CA VAL A 165 12.28 44.36 1.52
C VAL A 165 12.15 43.51 0.26
N THR A 166 12.48 42.23 0.35
CA THR A 166 12.33 41.29 -0.77
C THR A 166 11.12 40.40 -0.53
N MET A 167 10.19 40.39 -1.47
CA MET A 167 9.00 39.54 -1.41
C MET A 167 9.27 38.22 -2.13
N LEU A 168 9.18 37.11 -1.40
CA LEU A 168 9.36 35.76 -1.96
C LEU A 168 7.99 35.16 -2.32
N ASP A 169 6.99 35.37 -1.47
CA ASP A 169 5.60 34.98 -1.71
C ASP A 169 4.61 36.02 -1.14
N GLY A 170 3.66 36.46 -1.97
CA GLY A 170 2.67 37.50 -1.68
C GLY A 170 3.00 38.89 -2.21
N GLU A 171 2.36 39.91 -1.62
CA GLU A 171 2.49 41.32 -1.98
C GLU A 171 2.74 42.23 -0.76
N LEU A 172 3.44 43.33 -0.98
CA LEU A 172 3.77 44.33 0.03
C LEU A 172 3.46 45.73 -0.51
N GLN A 173 2.66 46.48 0.24
CA GLN A 173 2.52 47.92 0.04
C GLN A 173 3.55 48.65 0.91
N LEU A 174 4.57 49.24 0.28
CA LEU A 174 5.65 49.94 0.97
C LEU A 174 5.49 51.45 0.81
N SER A 175 5.43 52.18 1.93
CA SER A 175 5.06 53.60 1.95
C SER A 175 5.96 54.43 2.86
N ASN A 176 6.24 55.67 2.45
CA ASN A 176 6.79 56.70 3.31
C ASN A 176 6.20 58.08 2.93
N ALA A 177 6.69 59.16 3.55
CA ALA A 177 6.18 60.52 3.30
C ALA A 177 6.32 60.99 1.83
N GLN A 178 7.18 60.37 1.02
CA GLN A 178 7.47 60.74 -0.36
C GLN A 178 6.68 59.92 -1.39
N GLY A 179 6.01 58.83 -0.98
CA GLY A 179 5.15 58.04 -1.86
C GLY A 179 4.99 56.58 -1.43
N THR A 180 4.31 55.81 -2.29
CA THR A 180 4.01 54.39 -2.07
C THR A 180 4.31 53.58 -3.32
N ILE A 181 4.79 52.35 -3.12
CA ILE A 181 4.99 51.33 -4.16
C ILE A 181 4.33 50.00 -3.74
N LEU A 182 3.97 49.18 -4.73
CA LEU A 182 3.56 47.79 -4.52
C LEU A 182 4.70 46.88 -4.99
N VAL A 183 5.20 46.06 -4.09
CA VAL A 183 6.24 45.05 -4.31
C VAL A 183 5.56 43.69 -4.35
N ARG A 184 5.72 42.93 -5.44
CA ARG A 184 5.14 41.59 -5.62
C ARG A 184 6.19 40.50 -5.45
N SER A 185 5.76 39.24 -5.43
CA SER A 185 6.65 38.08 -5.38
C SER A 185 7.72 38.14 -6.49
N GLY A 186 8.99 37.97 -6.11
CA GLY A 186 10.14 38.13 -7.00
C GLY A 186 10.62 39.57 -7.18
N GLU A 187 9.99 40.55 -6.52
CA GLU A 187 10.44 41.94 -6.50
C GLU A 187 11.06 42.32 -5.13
N ARG A 188 11.89 43.35 -5.15
CA ARG A 188 12.49 43.99 -3.97
C ARG A 188 12.11 45.47 -3.95
N GLY A 189 11.70 45.96 -2.79
CA GLY A 189 11.50 47.39 -2.52
C GLY A 189 12.66 47.95 -1.72
N ASP A 190 13.30 48.99 -2.25
CA ASP A 190 14.39 49.72 -1.59
C ASP A 190 13.93 51.12 -1.19
N VAL A 191 14.25 51.53 0.04
CA VAL A 191 13.89 52.83 0.60
C VAL A 191 15.10 53.47 1.24
N ILE A 192 15.50 54.61 0.68
CA ILE A 192 16.49 55.50 1.27
C ILE A 192 15.74 56.55 2.10
N PRO A 193 16.14 56.82 3.35
CA PRO A 193 15.52 57.87 4.17
C PRO A 193 15.38 59.20 3.40
N GLY A 194 14.18 59.76 3.40
CA GLY A 194 13.87 61.03 2.71
C GLY A 194 13.66 60.93 1.19
N GLN A 195 13.79 59.76 0.57
CA GLN A 195 13.52 59.55 -0.86
C GLN A 195 12.26 58.69 -1.09
N ARG A 196 11.68 58.75 -2.29
CA ARG A 196 10.56 57.89 -2.67
C ARG A 196 11.03 56.42 -2.78
N PRO A 197 10.26 55.44 -2.27
CA PRO A 197 10.56 54.02 -2.44
C PRO A 197 10.72 53.64 -3.91
N THR A 198 11.70 52.79 -4.21
CA THR A 198 11.95 52.24 -5.55
C THR A 198 11.80 50.73 -5.53
N LYS A 199 11.48 50.12 -6.68
CA LYS A 199 11.41 48.66 -6.80
C LYS A 199 12.35 48.11 -7.86
N THR A 200 12.90 46.93 -7.61
CA THR A 200 13.81 46.18 -8.50
C THR A 200 13.38 44.72 -8.58
N ALA A 201 13.71 44.03 -9.67
CA ALA A 201 13.45 42.59 -9.80
C ALA A 201 14.58 41.79 -9.11
N VAL A 202 14.21 40.71 -8.43
CA VAL A 202 15.17 39.79 -7.80
C VAL A 202 15.40 38.60 -8.73
N ILE A 203 16.62 38.50 -9.25
CA ILE A 203 17.00 37.47 -10.23
C ILE A 203 17.27 36.12 -9.54
N GLU A 204 17.90 36.12 -8.37
CA GLU A 204 18.24 34.90 -7.61
C GLU A 204 17.71 35.01 -6.18
N ALA A 205 16.50 34.46 -5.94
CA ALA A 205 15.87 34.45 -4.62
C ALA A 205 16.75 33.82 -3.53
N ILE A 206 17.49 32.76 -3.88
CA ILE A 206 18.37 32.03 -2.96
C ILE A 206 19.42 32.93 -2.30
N ASN A 207 19.93 33.95 -3.01
CA ASN A 207 20.95 34.86 -2.46
C ASN A 207 20.42 35.72 -1.31
N THR A 208 19.10 35.90 -1.25
CA THR A 208 18.43 36.70 -0.23
C THR A 208 18.17 35.91 1.04
N VAL A 209 18.10 34.58 0.94
CA VAL A 209 17.81 33.66 2.07
C VAL A 209 18.97 32.71 2.39
N GLN A 210 20.11 32.80 1.69
CA GLN A 210 21.27 31.93 1.94
C GLN A 210 21.76 31.97 3.39
N TRP A 211 21.63 33.12 4.06
CA TRP A 211 22.00 33.28 5.47
C TRP A 211 21.07 32.51 6.43
N CYS A 212 19.88 32.12 5.98
CA CYS A 212 18.96 31.27 6.73
C CYS A 212 19.37 29.79 6.69
N LEU A 213 20.15 29.37 5.68
CA LEU A 213 20.43 27.96 5.43
C LEU A 213 21.41 27.37 6.44
N TYR A 214 21.37 26.03 6.54
CA TYR A 214 22.27 25.26 7.38
C TYR A 214 23.55 24.89 6.62
N TYR A 215 24.71 25.13 7.24
CA TYR A 215 26.03 24.79 6.69
C TYR A 215 26.74 23.79 7.63
N PRO A 216 26.91 22.52 7.23
CA PRO A 216 27.57 21.52 8.06
C PRO A 216 29.09 21.75 8.18
N GLY A 217 29.68 21.22 9.25
CA GLY A 217 31.14 21.17 9.41
C GLY A 217 31.78 20.21 8.38
N VAL A 218 32.75 20.73 7.62
CA VAL A 218 33.46 19.94 6.59
C VAL A 218 34.98 19.96 6.73
N LEU A 219 35.50 20.70 7.70
CA LEU A 219 36.92 20.99 7.85
C LEU A 219 37.57 20.03 8.84
N ASP A 220 38.63 19.35 8.42
CA ASP A 220 39.46 18.49 9.27
C ASP A 220 40.62 19.31 9.87
N LEU A 221 40.66 19.42 11.20
CA LEU A 221 41.66 20.23 11.90
C LEU A 221 43.08 19.66 11.83
N ASN A 222 43.24 18.37 11.53
CA ASN A 222 44.55 17.73 11.38
C ASN A 222 45.25 18.15 10.08
N GLU A 223 44.48 18.43 9.04
CA GLU A 223 44.99 18.85 7.73
C GLU A 223 45.38 20.33 7.71
N ILE A 224 44.83 21.14 8.62
CA ILE A 224 45.11 22.56 8.69
C ILE A 224 46.42 22.81 9.43
N ARG A 225 47.40 23.35 8.70
CA ARG A 225 48.69 23.78 9.24
C ARG A 225 48.59 25.17 9.88
N MET A 226 48.08 25.20 11.11
CA MET A 226 48.03 26.42 11.94
C MET A 226 49.33 26.58 12.76
N PRO A 227 49.93 27.79 12.82
CA PRO A 227 51.06 28.08 13.71
C PRO A 227 50.75 27.74 15.17
N ALA A 228 51.75 27.26 15.92
CA ALA A 228 51.56 26.81 17.31
C ALA A 228 50.96 27.90 18.22
N SER A 229 51.37 29.16 18.04
CA SER A 229 50.84 30.31 18.79
C SER A 229 49.36 30.58 18.52
N GLU A 230 48.92 30.48 17.26
CA GLU A 230 47.49 30.60 16.91
C GLU A 230 46.70 29.40 17.44
N ARG A 231 47.28 28.20 17.36
CA ARG A 231 46.63 26.96 17.85
C ARG A 231 46.42 26.98 19.37
N GLU A 232 47.37 27.54 20.12
CA GLU A 232 47.24 27.77 21.57
C GLU A 232 46.17 28.81 21.88
N THR A 233 46.17 29.93 21.14
CA THR A 233 45.17 31.00 21.28
C THR A 233 43.75 30.49 21.00
N LEU A 234 43.59 29.61 20.02
CA LEU A 234 42.30 29.07 19.58
C LEU A 234 41.97 27.71 20.21
N ALA A 235 42.75 27.20 21.15
CA ALA A 235 42.66 25.81 21.64
C ALA A 235 41.26 25.44 22.15
N ALA A 236 40.58 26.35 22.87
CA ALA A 236 39.24 26.11 23.39
C ALA A 236 38.16 26.05 22.29
N SER A 237 38.31 26.87 21.25
CA SER A 237 37.45 26.90 20.06
C SER A 237 37.68 25.65 19.20
N LEU A 238 38.95 25.32 18.93
CA LEU A 238 39.35 24.12 18.17
C LEU A 238 38.83 22.83 18.83
N ARG A 239 38.95 22.71 20.16
CA ARG A 239 38.43 21.54 20.89
C ARG A 239 36.91 21.39 20.75
N ALA A 240 36.16 22.49 20.86
CA ALA A 240 34.71 22.43 20.70
C ALA A 240 34.30 22.04 19.26
N TYR A 241 35.06 22.51 18.26
CA TYR A 241 34.84 22.13 16.87
C TYR A 241 35.12 20.64 16.64
N ASP A 242 36.21 20.11 17.22
CA ASP A 242 36.59 18.69 17.14
C ASP A 242 35.52 17.79 17.81
N GLU A 243 34.97 18.25 18.94
CA GLU A 243 33.82 17.62 19.61
C GLU A 243 32.53 17.66 18.76
N GLY A 244 32.48 18.43 17.67
CA GLY A 244 31.33 18.53 16.76
C GLY A 244 30.43 19.75 16.98
N ASP A 245 30.73 20.61 17.95
CA ASP A 245 29.88 21.73 18.36
C ASP A 245 30.38 23.06 17.77
N LEU A 246 29.92 23.36 16.56
CA LEU A 246 30.32 24.56 15.82
C LEU A 246 29.87 25.86 16.50
N LEU A 247 28.75 25.85 17.23
CA LEU A 247 28.22 27.03 17.91
C LEU A 247 29.07 27.36 19.14
N VAL A 248 29.40 26.36 19.96
CA VAL A 248 30.33 26.54 21.09
C VAL A 248 31.75 26.87 20.60
N ALA A 249 32.16 26.32 19.45
CA ALA A 249 33.43 26.69 18.84
C ALA A 249 33.46 28.18 18.45
N LEU A 250 32.39 28.70 17.85
CA LEU A 250 32.26 30.13 17.55
C LEU A 250 32.23 30.99 18.82
N GLU A 251 31.48 30.58 19.84
CA GLU A 251 31.41 31.29 21.12
C GLU A 251 32.79 31.41 21.80
N LYS A 252 33.58 30.33 21.74
CA LYS A 252 34.94 30.27 22.30
C LYS A 252 36.02 30.91 21.42
N PHE A 253 35.67 31.36 20.20
CA PHE A 253 36.60 32.08 19.36
C PHE A 253 36.86 33.49 19.94
N PRO A 254 38.12 33.88 20.23
CA PRO A 254 38.41 35.13 20.94
C PRO A 254 37.87 36.37 20.20
N ARG A 255 37.11 37.22 20.91
CA ARG A 255 36.54 38.44 20.33
C ARG A 255 37.63 39.44 19.93
N GLY A 256 37.51 40.00 18.73
CA GLY A 256 38.47 40.95 18.18
C GLY A 256 39.78 40.34 17.66
N TYR A 257 39.94 39.02 17.75
CA TYR A 257 41.07 38.32 17.14
C TYR A 257 40.92 38.31 15.61
N VAL A 258 41.88 38.91 14.92
CA VAL A 258 41.95 38.90 13.45
C VAL A 258 42.88 37.76 13.02
N PRO A 259 42.38 36.74 12.29
CA PRO A 259 43.22 35.66 11.81
C PRO A 259 44.38 36.17 10.94
N VAL A 260 45.60 35.71 11.22
CA VAL A 260 46.80 36.15 10.48
C VAL A 260 47.19 35.12 9.43
N SER A 261 47.02 33.83 9.71
CA SER A 261 47.33 32.75 8.76
C SER A 261 46.14 32.40 7.84
N PRO A 262 46.40 31.87 6.62
CA PRO A 262 45.33 31.30 5.78
C PRO A 262 44.53 30.20 6.49
N ALA A 263 45.18 29.38 7.30
CA ALA A 263 44.58 28.34 8.14
C ALA A 263 43.54 28.90 9.11
N ALA A 264 43.90 29.95 9.85
CA ALA A 264 42.99 30.61 10.79
C ALA A 264 41.85 31.35 10.07
N ASN A 265 42.11 31.90 8.88
CA ASN A 265 41.05 32.47 8.02
C ASN A 265 40.02 31.43 7.58
N VAL A 266 40.47 30.24 7.15
CA VAL A 266 39.58 29.13 6.78
C VAL A 266 38.78 28.64 7.99
N TYR A 267 39.43 28.44 9.14
CA TYR A 267 38.74 28.04 10.36
C TYR A 267 37.67 29.06 10.79
N ARG A 268 38.01 30.36 10.79
CA ARG A 268 37.06 31.42 11.08
C ARG A 268 35.92 31.46 10.06
N ALA A 269 36.20 31.26 8.77
CA ALA A 269 35.17 31.18 7.74
C ALA A 269 34.19 30.02 7.98
N THR A 270 34.67 28.85 8.42
CA THR A 270 33.80 27.72 8.81
C THR A 270 32.85 28.09 9.96
N LEU A 271 33.36 28.74 11.00
CA LEU A 271 32.55 29.17 12.14
C LEU A 271 31.54 30.26 11.76
N LEU A 272 31.87 31.12 10.80
CA LEU A 272 30.93 32.11 10.27
C LEU A 272 29.82 31.46 9.43
N LEU A 273 30.13 30.41 8.65
CA LEU A 273 29.13 29.67 7.89
C LEU A 273 28.11 28.96 8.78
N SER A 274 28.52 28.43 9.95
CA SER A 274 27.59 27.76 10.87
C SER A 274 26.45 28.67 11.35
N VAL A 275 26.70 29.98 11.40
CA VAL A 275 25.73 31.03 11.73
C VAL A 275 25.30 31.86 10.51
N GLY A 276 25.44 31.31 9.30
CA GLY A 276 24.89 31.89 8.07
C GLY A 276 25.59 33.13 7.54
N GLN A 277 26.76 33.50 8.08
CA GLN A 277 27.51 34.70 7.69
C GLN A 277 28.34 34.45 6.41
N VAL A 278 27.65 34.08 5.33
CA VAL A 278 28.26 33.64 4.06
C VAL A 278 29.14 34.73 3.45
N GLN A 279 28.70 35.99 3.46
CA GLN A 279 29.48 37.08 2.86
C GLN A 279 30.78 37.34 3.63
N LYS A 280 30.75 37.30 4.97
CA LYS A 280 31.96 37.42 5.80
C LYS A 280 32.91 36.25 5.57
N ALA A 281 32.38 35.04 5.50
CA ALA A 281 33.17 33.84 5.19
C ALA A 281 33.84 33.95 3.81
N GLU A 282 33.10 34.34 2.76
CA GLU A 282 33.66 34.54 1.42
C GLU A 282 34.77 35.59 1.39
N LEU A 283 34.63 36.69 2.14
CA LEU A 283 35.67 37.73 2.24
C LEU A 283 36.97 37.17 2.82
N LEU A 284 36.91 36.39 3.89
CA LEU A 284 38.10 35.72 4.46
C LEU A 284 38.70 34.73 3.47
N LEU A 285 37.85 33.98 2.76
CA LEU A 285 38.27 32.99 1.78
C LEU A 285 38.97 33.61 0.56
N ARG A 286 38.71 34.88 0.20
CA ARG A 286 39.41 35.55 -0.92
C ARG A 286 40.92 35.66 -0.69
N SER A 287 41.34 35.81 0.57
CA SER A 287 42.75 35.87 0.95
C SER A 287 43.44 34.50 1.12
N VAL A 288 42.69 33.40 0.99
CA VAL A 288 43.22 32.04 1.20
C VAL A 288 43.77 31.46 -0.11
N PRO A 289 45.06 31.07 -0.17
CA PRO A 289 45.61 30.37 -1.34
C PRO A 289 44.96 29.00 -1.56
N PRO A 290 44.91 28.49 -2.81
CA PRO A 290 44.37 27.17 -3.11
C PRO A 290 44.99 26.05 -2.26
N GLY A 291 44.20 25.01 -1.95
CA GLY A 291 44.66 23.81 -1.23
C GLY A 291 44.78 23.93 0.30
N ASN A 292 44.30 25.01 0.92
CA ASN A 292 44.27 25.19 2.38
C ASN A 292 42.87 24.94 2.99
N GLY A 293 42.01 24.15 2.34
CA GLY A 293 40.62 23.92 2.76
C GLY A 293 39.63 25.05 2.41
N GLY A 294 40.11 26.20 1.92
CA GLY A 294 39.23 27.28 1.46
C GLY A 294 38.37 26.92 0.24
N ASP A 295 38.88 26.03 -0.62
CA ASP A 295 38.13 25.53 -1.78
C ASP A 295 37.00 24.58 -1.37
N ALA A 296 37.20 23.73 -0.35
CA ALA A 296 36.14 22.91 0.24
C ALA A 296 34.97 23.75 0.75
N LEU A 297 35.23 24.86 1.45
CA LEU A 297 34.16 25.75 1.92
C LEU A 297 33.39 26.41 0.76
N ARG A 298 34.07 26.77 -0.34
CA ARG A 298 33.39 27.29 -1.55
C ARG A 298 32.54 26.21 -2.23
N ILE A 299 33.02 24.97 -2.26
CA ILE A 299 32.26 23.82 -2.78
C ILE A 299 31.03 23.55 -1.90
N LEU A 300 31.17 23.64 -0.57
CA LEU A 300 30.05 23.52 0.36
C LEU A 300 29.01 24.62 0.15
N ILE A 301 29.45 25.88 0.01
CA ILE A 301 28.55 27.01 -0.29
C ILE A 301 27.80 26.74 -1.59
N ALA A 302 28.48 26.28 -2.64
CA ALA A 302 27.84 25.92 -3.90
C ALA A 302 26.83 24.76 -3.73
N ALA A 303 27.16 23.74 -2.93
CA ALA A 303 26.27 22.61 -2.65
C ALA A 303 24.98 23.05 -1.93
N VAL A 304 25.09 23.85 -0.87
CA VAL A 304 23.97 24.33 -0.06
C VAL A 304 23.09 25.33 -0.83
N THR A 305 23.71 26.18 -1.65
CA THR A 305 22.99 27.17 -2.48
C THR A 305 22.54 26.62 -3.84
N LEU A 306 22.80 25.34 -4.13
CA LEU A 306 22.48 24.66 -5.39
C LEU A 306 23.07 25.36 -6.63
N LYS A 307 24.28 25.91 -6.48
CA LYS A 307 25.04 26.59 -7.55
C LYS A 307 26.07 25.66 -8.19
N ASN A 308 26.57 26.06 -9.36
CA ASN A 308 27.62 25.34 -10.06
C ASN A 308 28.89 25.24 -9.22
N ARG A 309 29.58 24.11 -9.34
CA ARG A 309 30.89 23.86 -8.71
C ARG A 309 31.88 24.96 -9.08
N PRO A 310 32.62 25.52 -8.12
CA PRO A 310 33.79 26.34 -8.41
C PRO A 310 34.82 25.55 -9.24
N GLY A 311 35.48 26.20 -10.20
CA GLY A 311 36.50 25.61 -11.07
C GLY A 311 37.87 25.40 -10.39
N THR A 312 37.88 24.83 -9.19
CA THR A 312 39.09 24.65 -8.36
C THR A 312 39.60 23.20 -8.42
N SER A 313 40.92 23.01 -8.42
CA SER A 313 41.55 21.67 -8.36
C SER A 313 41.51 21.15 -6.92
N LEU A 314 40.86 20.01 -6.67
CA LEU A 314 40.84 19.39 -5.34
C LEU A 314 42.26 18.99 -4.93
N SER A 315 42.69 19.43 -3.75
CA SER A 315 43.71 18.72 -3.00
C SER A 315 43.02 17.42 -2.54
N ARG A 316 43.62 16.24 -2.67
CA ARG A 316 42.90 14.97 -2.35
C ARG A 316 42.80 14.72 -0.82
N SER A 317 42.45 15.75 -0.05
CA SER A 317 42.39 15.77 1.42
C SER A 317 41.00 15.34 1.93
N ALA A 318 40.92 14.92 3.19
CA ALA A 318 39.68 14.53 3.85
C ALA A 318 38.64 15.67 3.84
N THR A 319 39.08 16.90 4.10
CA THR A 319 38.26 18.13 4.03
C THR A 319 37.64 18.33 2.64
N ASP A 320 38.46 18.22 1.60
CA ASP A 320 38.05 18.42 0.20
C ASP A 320 37.10 17.30 -0.26
N TRP A 321 37.35 16.05 0.13
CA TRP A 321 36.48 14.90 -0.16
C TRP A 321 35.12 15.00 0.54
N LEU A 322 35.08 15.51 1.77
CA LEU A 322 33.82 15.68 2.49
C LEU A 322 32.94 16.77 1.85
N ALA A 323 33.52 17.91 1.46
CA ALA A 323 32.79 18.94 0.73
C ALA A 323 32.32 18.46 -0.65
N GLU A 324 33.16 17.70 -1.36
CA GLU A 324 32.80 17.06 -2.63
C GLU A 324 31.62 16.07 -2.45
N SER A 325 31.56 15.35 -1.34
CA SER A 325 30.41 14.49 -1.01
C SER A 325 29.09 15.26 -0.93
N TYR A 326 29.07 16.43 -0.28
CA TYR A 326 27.88 17.30 -0.25
C TYR A 326 27.53 17.85 -1.65
N TYR A 327 28.54 18.29 -2.41
CA TYR A 327 28.31 18.81 -3.76
C TYR A 327 27.76 17.75 -4.70
N ARG A 328 28.34 16.55 -4.73
CA ARG A 328 27.87 15.44 -5.55
C ARG A 328 26.43 15.06 -5.24
N GLN A 329 26.05 15.07 -3.96
CA GLN A 329 24.65 14.88 -3.58
C GLN A 329 23.74 15.99 -4.15
N SER A 330 24.15 17.27 -4.06
CA SER A 330 23.34 18.40 -4.54
C SER A 330 23.02 18.34 -6.06
N VAL A 331 23.90 17.70 -6.83
CA VAL A 331 23.74 17.47 -8.28
C VAL A 331 23.17 16.08 -8.62
N GLY A 332 22.86 15.25 -7.62
CA GLY A 332 22.24 13.93 -7.79
C GLY A 332 23.20 12.75 -8.04
N ASP A 333 24.50 12.92 -7.83
CA ASP A 333 25.50 11.84 -7.90
C ASP A 333 25.73 11.20 -6.52
N LEU A 334 24.78 10.39 -6.04
CA LEU A 334 24.87 9.76 -4.72
C LEU A 334 25.97 8.70 -4.61
N LYS A 335 26.20 7.91 -5.68
CA LYS A 335 27.28 6.92 -5.69
C LYS A 335 28.63 7.60 -5.58
N GLY A 336 28.84 8.69 -6.34
CA GLY A 336 30.03 9.52 -6.19
C GLY A 336 30.09 10.24 -4.85
N ALA A 337 28.96 10.65 -4.27
CA ALA A 337 28.91 11.25 -2.93
C ALA A 337 29.36 10.26 -1.83
N LEU A 338 28.91 9.00 -1.90
CA LEU A 338 29.33 7.95 -0.98
C LEU A 338 30.81 7.64 -1.17
N GLN A 339 31.27 7.48 -2.40
CA GLN A 339 32.69 7.28 -2.69
C GLN A 339 33.53 8.44 -2.12
N ALA A 340 33.11 9.68 -2.29
CA ALA A 340 33.79 10.83 -1.72
C ALA A 340 33.81 10.80 -0.18
N ALA A 341 32.70 10.42 0.48
CA ALA A 341 32.67 10.25 1.94
C ALA A 341 33.57 9.10 2.42
N GLU A 342 33.64 7.99 1.67
CA GLU A 342 34.55 6.88 1.94
C GLU A 342 36.01 7.32 1.82
N GLN A 343 36.35 8.09 0.77
CA GLN A 343 37.68 8.67 0.63
C GLN A 343 37.99 9.59 1.80
N ALA A 344 37.04 10.45 2.24
CA ALA A 344 37.24 11.31 3.39
C ALA A 344 37.59 10.52 4.67
N THR A 345 36.82 9.47 4.98
CA THR A 345 37.11 8.58 6.14
C THR A 345 38.40 7.78 5.98
N SER A 346 38.86 7.53 4.75
CA SER A 346 40.11 6.79 4.49
C SER A 346 41.32 7.70 4.57
N SER A 347 41.17 8.96 4.17
CA SER A 347 42.20 9.99 4.24
C SER A 347 42.55 10.35 5.69
N ASP A 348 41.54 10.52 6.56
CA ASP A 348 41.74 10.66 8.00
C ASP A 348 40.67 9.88 8.80
N PRO A 349 41.04 8.74 9.41
CA PRO A 349 40.13 7.96 10.25
C PRO A 349 39.67 8.64 11.55
N SER A 350 40.31 9.73 11.98
CA SER A 350 39.94 10.50 13.17
C SER A 350 38.91 11.60 12.88
N PHE A 351 38.52 11.80 11.61
CA PHE A 351 37.62 12.87 11.20
C PHE A 351 36.13 12.52 11.43
N GLY A 352 35.58 12.89 12.58
CA GLY A 352 34.21 12.52 13.00
C GLY A 352 33.08 12.96 12.06
N PHE A 353 33.19 14.15 11.44
CA PHE A 353 32.21 14.62 10.45
C PHE A 353 32.14 13.72 9.21
N ALA A 354 33.27 13.18 8.74
CA ALA A 354 33.29 12.28 7.59
C ALA A 354 32.61 10.93 7.88
N TRP A 355 32.79 10.37 9.08
CA TRP A 355 32.08 9.15 9.50
C TRP A 355 30.57 9.35 9.56
N THR A 356 30.13 10.49 10.09
CA THR A 356 28.71 10.87 10.13
C THR A 356 28.14 10.98 8.72
N ARG A 357 28.86 11.65 7.81
CA ARG A 357 28.44 11.80 6.41
C ARG A 357 28.36 10.47 5.67
N ARG A 358 29.34 9.59 5.88
CA ARG A 358 29.31 8.23 5.32
C ARG A 358 28.11 7.45 5.87
N ALA A 359 27.85 7.54 7.17
CA ALA A 359 26.69 6.92 7.80
C ALA A 359 25.36 7.40 7.19
N GLU A 360 25.21 8.71 6.96
CA GLU A 360 24.04 9.32 6.32
C GLU A 360 23.81 8.72 4.93
N LEU A 361 24.87 8.61 4.13
CA LEU A 361 24.79 8.06 2.79
C LEU A 361 24.48 6.56 2.83
N GLU A 362 25.12 5.78 3.70
CA GLU A 362 24.81 4.35 3.87
C GLU A 362 23.37 4.12 4.33
N PHE A 363 22.84 4.98 5.20
CA PHE A 363 21.43 4.98 5.60
C PHE A 363 20.52 5.25 4.40
N SER A 364 20.87 6.24 3.56
CA SER A 364 20.14 6.53 2.32
C SER A 364 20.12 5.34 1.34
N PHE A 365 21.14 4.48 1.36
CA PHE A 365 21.16 3.24 0.58
C PHE A 365 20.43 2.06 1.25
N GLY A 366 19.81 2.26 2.42
CA GLY A 366 19.06 1.24 3.15
C GLY A 366 19.91 0.38 4.08
N LYS A 367 21.22 0.67 4.21
CA LYS A 367 22.14 -0.13 5.02
C LYS A 367 22.10 0.28 6.50
N ILE A 368 20.93 0.13 7.13
CA ILE A 368 20.66 0.57 8.51
C ILE A 368 21.70 0.05 9.52
N PRO A 369 22.09 -1.24 9.56
CA PRO A 369 23.07 -1.73 10.54
C PRO A 369 24.46 -1.12 10.34
N GLN A 370 24.89 -0.97 9.09
CA GLN A 370 26.17 -0.36 8.76
C GLN A 370 26.17 1.13 9.12
N ALA A 371 25.11 1.85 8.73
CA ALA A 371 24.93 3.25 9.08
C ALA A 371 24.96 3.47 10.60
N LYS A 372 24.30 2.59 11.38
CA LYS A 372 24.33 2.66 12.85
C LYS A 372 25.75 2.56 13.40
N LYS A 373 26.53 1.58 12.96
CA LYS A 373 27.94 1.44 13.38
C LYS A 373 28.78 2.67 13.01
N LEU A 374 28.57 3.22 11.81
CA LEU A 374 29.32 4.38 11.32
C LEU A 374 28.94 5.68 12.06
N VAL A 375 27.65 5.89 12.38
CA VAL A 375 27.23 7.06 13.15
C VAL A 375 27.70 6.98 14.60
N GLU A 376 27.72 5.77 15.20
CA GLU A 376 28.30 5.55 16.53
C GLU A 376 29.81 5.88 16.54
N GLN A 377 30.55 5.50 15.49
CA GLN A 377 31.94 5.92 15.31
C GLN A 377 32.08 7.44 15.16
N GLY A 378 31.20 8.07 14.37
CA GLY A 378 31.15 9.52 14.22
C GLY A 378 30.90 10.24 15.54
N LEU A 379 29.97 9.73 16.36
CA LEU A 379 29.67 10.24 17.70
C LEU A 379 30.77 9.95 18.73
N HIS A 380 31.56 8.89 18.54
CA HIS A 380 32.73 8.64 19.40
C HIS A 380 33.81 9.71 19.20
N LEU A 381 34.02 10.12 17.94
CA LEU A 381 35.02 11.13 17.58
C LEU A 381 34.51 12.56 17.81
N SER A 382 33.25 12.83 17.46
CA SER A 382 32.60 14.13 17.60
C SER A 382 31.26 13.98 18.35
N PRO A 383 31.28 13.85 19.69
CA PRO A 383 30.10 13.51 20.52
C PRO A 383 29.00 14.56 20.51
N ARG A 384 29.31 15.79 20.13
CA ARG A 384 28.39 16.93 20.02
C ARG A 384 28.11 17.29 18.56
N ASN A 385 28.17 16.33 17.63
CA ASN A 385 27.76 16.55 16.24
C ASN A 385 26.22 16.46 16.10
N PRO A 386 25.50 17.56 15.77
CA PRO A 386 24.03 17.55 15.71
C PRO A 386 23.49 16.67 14.58
N ALA A 387 24.16 16.62 13.42
CA ALA A 387 23.77 15.78 12.29
C ALA A 387 23.87 14.28 12.62
N ALA A 388 24.85 13.89 13.44
CA ALA A 388 25.01 12.51 13.89
C ALA A 388 23.89 12.08 14.85
N HIS A 389 23.50 12.95 15.79
CA HIS A 389 22.34 12.71 16.67
C HIS A 389 21.03 12.66 15.88
N ALA A 390 20.83 13.54 14.88
CA ALA A 390 19.64 13.50 14.02
C ALA A 390 19.59 12.20 13.20
N LEU A 391 20.72 11.77 12.61
CA LEU A 391 20.81 10.51 11.88
C LEU A 391 20.52 9.30 12.79
N LEU A 392 21.02 9.31 14.03
CA LEU A 392 20.68 8.28 15.02
C LEU A 392 19.18 8.27 15.34
N GLY A 393 18.55 9.44 15.40
CA GLY A 393 17.10 9.58 15.51
C GLY A 393 16.34 8.94 14.35
N PHE A 394 16.77 9.17 13.11
CA PHE A 394 16.17 8.52 11.93
C PHE A 394 16.39 7.01 11.92
N LEU A 395 17.56 6.54 12.36
CA LEU A 395 17.84 5.10 12.49
C LEU A 395 16.91 4.43 13.53
N PHE A 396 16.66 5.07 14.67
CA PHE A 396 15.68 4.61 15.65
C PHE A 396 14.25 4.65 15.09
N SER A 397 13.88 5.69 14.33
CA SER A 397 12.57 5.79 13.69
C SER A 397 12.35 4.68 12.66
N ALA A 398 13.37 4.32 11.88
CA ALA A 398 13.33 3.21 10.95
C ALA A 398 13.12 1.85 11.67
N GLN A 399 13.57 1.75 12.92
CA GLN A 399 13.39 0.60 13.82
C GLN A 399 12.07 0.64 14.62
N ASN A 400 11.19 1.61 14.36
CA ASN A 400 9.96 1.86 15.13
C ASN A 400 10.20 2.18 16.62
N ASP A 401 11.42 2.59 17.00
CA ASP A 401 11.69 3.11 18.36
C ASP A 401 11.46 4.62 18.40
N VAL A 402 10.16 5.00 18.38
CA VAL A 402 9.72 6.40 18.34
C VAL A 402 10.21 7.18 19.57
N ARG A 403 10.38 6.52 20.72
CA ARG A 403 10.82 7.18 21.97
C ARG A 403 12.29 7.55 21.88
N SER A 404 13.15 6.61 21.52
CA SER A 404 14.59 6.88 21.37
C SER A 404 14.84 7.83 20.21
N ALA A 405 14.11 7.67 19.10
CA ALA A 405 14.16 8.58 17.95
C ALA A 405 13.92 10.03 18.38
N LYS A 406 12.81 10.28 19.10
CA LYS A 406 12.47 11.60 19.62
C LYS A 406 13.58 12.18 20.50
N GLY A 407 14.12 11.37 21.42
CA GLY A 407 15.21 11.81 22.31
C GLY A 407 16.48 12.23 21.55
N SER A 408 16.85 11.47 20.51
CA SER A 408 17.99 11.82 19.64
C SER A 408 17.76 13.11 18.84
N PHE A 409 16.56 13.34 18.33
CA PHE A 409 16.23 14.61 17.68
C PHE A 409 16.25 15.79 18.66
N GLU A 410 15.72 15.62 19.87
CA GLU A 410 15.80 16.64 20.93
C GLU A 410 17.25 16.95 21.31
N GLN A 411 18.14 15.95 21.33
CA GLN A 411 19.57 16.14 21.56
C GLN A 411 20.24 16.91 20.42
N ALA A 412 19.92 16.59 19.16
CA ALA A 412 20.42 17.34 18.01
C ALA A 412 19.99 18.82 18.07
N MET A 413 18.74 19.09 18.42
CA MET A 413 18.22 20.45 18.58
C MET A 413 18.85 21.21 19.75
N ALA A 414 19.22 20.51 20.83
CA ALA A 414 19.90 21.11 21.99
C ALA A 414 21.34 21.55 21.66
N ILE A 415 21.99 20.84 20.73
CA ILE A 415 23.33 21.18 20.22
C ILE A 415 23.22 22.31 19.18
N ASP A 416 22.36 22.12 18.18
CA ASP A 416 22.11 23.10 17.12
C ASP A 416 20.64 23.08 16.68
N GLY A 417 19.87 24.02 17.20
CA GLY A 417 18.45 24.16 16.89
C GLY A 417 18.16 24.59 15.45
N ALA A 418 19.16 25.02 14.67
CA ALA A 418 18.97 25.44 13.29
C ALA A 418 19.00 24.29 12.28
N LEU A 419 19.31 23.06 12.71
CA LEU A 419 19.28 21.86 11.86
C LEU A 419 17.82 21.44 11.56
N GLY A 420 17.37 21.65 10.31
CA GLY A 420 15.98 21.36 9.90
C GLY A 420 15.60 19.89 10.05
N ASP A 421 16.53 18.97 9.80
CA ASP A 421 16.32 17.52 9.90
C ASP A 421 15.88 17.07 11.30
N ALA A 422 16.34 17.74 12.36
CA ALA A 422 15.94 17.40 13.72
C ALA A 422 14.47 17.78 14.00
N TRP A 423 14.01 18.90 13.46
CA TRP A 423 12.61 19.31 13.52
C TRP A 423 11.72 18.40 12.67
N LEU A 424 12.16 18.03 11.46
CA LEU A 424 11.48 17.04 10.62
C LEU A 424 11.30 15.73 11.38
N GLY A 425 12.39 15.16 11.91
CA GLY A 425 12.37 13.89 12.62
C GLY A 425 11.47 13.89 13.86
N ARG A 426 11.56 14.93 14.70
CA ARG A 426 10.67 15.07 15.87
C ARG A 426 9.21 15.27 15.44
N GLY A 427 8.99 16.02 14.37
CA GLY A 427 7.67 16.22 13.78
C GLY A 427 7.01 14.90 13.37
N LEU A 428 7.74 14.06 12.64
CA LEU A 428 7.28 12.71 12.26
C LEU A 428 7.00 11.83 13.49
N CYS A 429 7.85 11.89 14.52
CA CYS A 429 7.61 11.18 15.78
C CYS A 429 6.30 11.63 16.46
N PHE A 430 5.97 12.92 16.43
CA PHE A 430 4.69 13.41 16.96
C PHE A 430 3.50 12.92 16.14
N ILE A 431 3.59 12.91 14.81
CA ILE A 431 2.50 12.42 13.96
C ILE A 431 2.22 10.95 14.23
N ARG A 432 3.27 10.12 14.33
CA ARG A 432 3.16 8.68 14.66
C ARG A 432 2.50 8.44 16.03
N GLN A 433 2.68 9.36 16.98
CA GLN A 433 2.00 9.34 18.28
C GLN A 433 0.56 9.89 18.25
N GLY A 434 -0.03 10.12 17.07
CA GLY A 434 -1.36 10.74 16.92
C GLY A 434 -1.40 12.24 17.21
N LYS A 435 -0.25 12.90 17.41
CA LYS A 435 -0.14 14.34 17.74
C LYS A 435 0.14 15.17 16.48
N GLY A 436 -0.75 15.04 15.49
CA GLY A 436 -0.61 15.65 14.17
C GLY A 436 -0.33 17.16 14.18
N ASP A 437 -1.01 17.92 15.05
CA ASP A 437 -0.79 19.36 15.18
C ASP A 437 0.61 19.74 15.65
N LEU A 438 1.18 19.00 16.61
CA LEU A 438 2.56 19.24 17.06
C LEU A 438 3.55 18.88 15.97
N GLY A 439 3.31 17.76 15.27
CA GLY A 439 4.14 17.33 14.16
C GLY A 439 4.18 18.33 13.02
N ARG A 440 3.01 18.84 12.61
CA ARG A 440 2.91 19.90 11.62
C ARG A 440 3.66 21.17 12.03
N ARG A 441 3.57 21.58 13.30
CA ARG A 441 4.30 22.77 13.80
C ARG A 441 5.81 22.61 13.64
N ASP A 442 6.35 21.43 13.95
CA ASP A 442 7.78 21.16 13.82
C ASP A 442 8.20 21.11 12.34
N LEU A 443 7.39 20.49 11.47
CA LEU A 443 7.63 20.49 10.02
C LEU A 443 7.58 21.90 9.42
N GLN A 444 6.69 22.76 9.94
CA GLN A 444 6.63 24.16 9.55
C GLN A 444 7.90 24.91 9.97
N THR A 445 8.45 24.62 11.15
CA THR A 445 9.75 25.14 11.56
C THR A 445 10.87 24.63 10.64
N ALA A 446 10.90 23.35 10.30
CA ALA A 446 11.91 22.78 9.40
C ALA A 446 11.92 23.51 8.03
N ALA A 447 10.74 23.70 7.43
CA ALA A 447 10.58 24.45 6.18
C ALA A 447 10.96 25.94 6.31
N ALA A 448 10.81 26.54 7.49
CA ALA A 448 11.24 27.91 7.74
C ALA A 448 12.77 28.04 7.93
N LEU A 449 13.41 27.00 8.49
CA LEU A 449 14.86 26.97 8.69
C LEU A 449 15.60 26.76 7.36
N GLU A 450 15.08 25.91 6.47
CA GLU A 450 15.65 25.65 5.13
C GLU A 450 14.58 25.75 4.03
N PRO A 451 14.21 26.98 3.60
CA PRO A 451 13.06 27.21 2.70
C PRO A 451 13.24 26.76 1.25
N ASN A 452 14.44 26.30 0.87
CA ASN A 452 14.74 25.80 -0.47
C ASN A 452 14.75 24.24 -0.55
N ARG A 453 14.50 23.54 0.57
CA ARG A 453 14.47 22.08 0.62
C ARG A 453 13.09 21.56 0.19
N SER A 454 12.98 21.05 -1.05
CA SER A 454 11.76 20.40 -1.57
C SER A 454 11.14 19.41 -0.58
N ILE A 455 11.98 18.55 0.00
CA ILE A 455 11.55 17.48 0.91
C ILE A 455 10.81 17.99 2.16
N PHE A 456 11.22 19.13 2.74
CA PHE A 456 10.54 19.69 3.92
C PHE A 456 9.15 20.21 3.56
N HIS A 457 8.99 20.79 2.36
CA HIS A 457 7.69 21.20 1.85
C HIS A 457 6.79 19.99 1.52
N SER A 458 7.35 18.91 0.96
CA SER A 458 6.61 17.66 0.72
C SER A 458 6.02 17.09 2.02
N TYR A 459 6.83 16.99 3.07
CA TYR A 459 6.39 16.49 4.37
C TYR A 459 5.45 17.47 5.09
N LEU A 460 5.67 18.79 4.98
CA LEU A 460 4.75 19.79 5.50
C LEU A 460 3.38 19.73 4.80
N GLY A 461 3.36 19.53 3.48
CA GLY A 461 2.14 19.32 2.70
C GLY A 461 1.36 18.10 3.22
N LYS A 462 2.04 16.96 3.39
CA LYS A 462 1.43 15.77 3.98
C LYS A 462 0.94 15.99 5.42
N ALA A 463 1.67 16.75 6.24
CA ALA A 463 1.22 17.08 7.58
C ALA A 463 -0.02 17.99 7.59
N PHE A 464 -0.14 18.94 6.65
CA PHE A 464 -1.37 19.72 6.48
C PHE A 464 -2.56 18.86 6.08
N SER A 465 -2.37 17.91 5.16
CA SER A 465 -3.37 16.90 4.79
C SER A 465 -3.87 16.14 6.02
N ASN A 466 -2.94 15.59 6.82
CA ASN A 466 -3.27 14.83 8.03
C ASN A 466 -4.11 15.63 9.05
N VAL A 467 -3.91 16.94 9.18
CA VAL A 467 -4.67 17.79 10.12
C VAL A 467 -5.93 18.44 9.53
N GLY A 468 -6.36 18.11 8.32
CA GLY A 468 -7.60 18.69 7.77
C GLY A 468 -7.42 19.88 6.82
N SER A 469 -6.19 20.30 6.53
CA SER A 469 -5.89 21.58 5.85
C SER A 469 -5.52 21.41 4.36
N GLU A 470 -6.44 20.85 3.58
CA GLU A 470 -6.25 20.42 2.18
C GLU A 470 -5.68 21.53 1.27
N GLY A 471 -6.27 22.73 1.32
CA GLY A 471 -5.80 23.87 0.51
C GLY A 471 -4.34 24.27 0.79
N LYS A 472 -3.87 24.11 2.04
CA LYS A 472 -2.47 24.35 2.41
C LYS A 472 -1.57 23.18 2.02
N ALA A 473 -2.09 21.95 2.09
CA ALA A 473 -1.38 20.76 1.65
C ALA A 473 -0.97 20.88 0.17
N ASN A 474 -1.94 21.18 -0.69
CA ASN A 474 -1.71 21.37 -2.12
C ASN A 474 -0.71 22.51 -2.41
N LEU A 475 -0.81 23.64 -1.70
CA LEU A 475 0.11 24.77 -1.87
C LEU A 475 1.57 24.37 -1.59
N GLU A 476 1.82 23.61 -0.51
CA GLU A 476 3.17 23.15 -0.16
C GLU A 476 3.68 22.07 -1.11
N LEU A 477 2.82 21.16 -1.55
CA LEU A 477 3.20 20.13 -2.52
C LEU A 477 3.56 20.75 -3.87
N ASP A 478 2.80 21.73 -4.35
CA ASP A 478 3.13 22.45 -5.60
C ASP A 478 4.41 23.28 -5.48
N ARG A 479 4.68 23.81 -4.29
CA ARG A 479 5.95 24.47 -4.00
C ARG A 479 7.11 23.50 -4.04
N ALA A 480 6.99 22.33 -3.40
CA ALA A 480 8.00 21.27 -3.47
C ALA A 480 8.31 20.86 -4.91
N LYS A 481 7.27 20.65 -5.74
CA LYS A 481 7.43 20.37 -7.19
C LYS A 481 8.21 21.47 -7.94
N ARG A 482 8.05 22.75 -7.57
CA ARG A 482 8.81 23.85 -8.17
C ARG A 482 10.26 23.92 -7.68
N LEU A 483 10.50 23.62 -6.40
CA LEU A 483 11.83 23.63 -5.79
C LEU A 483 12.71 22.50 -6.36
N ASP A 484 12.15 21.30 -6.52
CA ASP A 484 12.81 20.20 -7.22
C ASP A 484 11.83 19.45 -8.14
N PRO A 485 11.74 19.81 -9.43
CA PRO A 485 10.86 19.13 -10.40
C PRO A 485 11.19 17.66 -10.63
N LYS A 486 12.33 17.22 -10.11
CA LYS A 486 12.89 15.89 -10.25
C LYS A 486 12.62 14.98 -9.04
N ASP A 487 12.06 15.52 -7.96
CA ASP A 487 11.70 14.79 -6.75
C ASP A 487 10.35 14.06 -6.94
N PRO A 488 10.28 12.72 -6.85
CA PRO A 488 9.02 11.98 -6.95
C PRO A 488 8.10 12.12 -5.72
N THR A 489 8.63 12.55 -4.57
CA THR A 489 7.93 12.61 -3.27
C THR A 489 6.71 13.55 -3.25
N PRO A 490 6.79 14.81 -3.73
CA PRO A 490 5.61 15.66 -3.75
C PRO A 490 4.53 15.17 -4.71
N TRP A 491 4.89 14.43 -5.77
CA TRP A 491 3.92 13.85 -6.71
C TRP A 491 3.11 12.72 -6.08
N ILE A 492 3.74 11.79 -5.33
CA ILE A 492 3.00 10.73 -4.64
C ILE A 492 2.06 11.30 -3.56
N TYR A 493 2.51 12.25 -2.75
CA TYR A 493 1.64 12.87 -1.73
C TYR A 493 0.52 13.71 -2.36
N SER A 494 0.77 14.35 -3.50
CA SER A 494 -0.25 15.07 -4.26
C SER A 494 -1.30 14.12 -4.85
N ALA A 495 -0.89 12.95 -5.35
CA ALA A 495 -1.83 11.93 -5.82
C ALA A 495 -2.73 11.40 -4.70
N ILE A 496 -2.15 11.10 -3.52
CA ILE A 496 -2.92 10.66 -2.35
C ILE A 496 -3.92 11.73 -1.90
N GLU A 497 -3.50 13.00 -1.85
CA GLU A 497 -4.39 14.12 -1.50
C GLU A 497 -5.53 14.28 -2.51
N LYS A 498 -5.22 14.29 -3.81
CA LYS A 498 -6.22 14.36 -4.88
C LYS A 498 -7.19 13.19 -4.84
N LYS A 499 -6.72 11.98 -4.51
CA LYS A 499 -7.59 10.82 -4.29
C LYS A 499 -8.59 11.08 -3.15
N GLN A 500 -8.12 11.61 -2.01
CA GLN A 500 -8.98 11.97 -0.86
C GLN A 500 -9.97 13.11 -1.18
N GLU A 501 -9.64 13.97 -2.14
CA GLU A 501 -10.50 15.02 -2.70
C GLU A 501 -11.45 14.52 -3.81
N ASN A 502 -11.49 13.21 -4.11
CA ASN A 502 -12.26 12.60 -5.20
C ASN A 502 -11.85 13.05 -6.63
N ARG A 503 -10.61 13.52 -6.80
CA ARG A 503 -10.03 13.93 -8.09
C ARG A 503 -9.17 12.80 -8.67
N LEU A 504 -9.82 11.72 -9.09
CA LEU A 504 -9.16 10.45 -9.42
C LEU A 504 -8.25 10.55 -10.66
N ASN A 505 -8.71 11.12 -11.78
CA ASN A 505 -7.89 11.24 -12.99
C ASN A 505 -6.60 12.04 -12.75
N GLU A 506 -6.70 13.16 -12.00
CA GLU A 506 -5.53 13.95 -11.64
C GLU A 506 -4.60 13.23 -10.64
N ALA A 507 -5.15 12.34 -9.81
CA ALA A 507 -4.36 11.50 -8.92
C ALA A 507 -3.58 10.44 -9.71
N VAL A 508 -4.19 9.85 -10.75
CA VAL A 508 -3.51 8.96 -11.71
C VAL A 508 -2.32 9.69 -12.33
N ASP A 509 -2.52 10.89 -12.89
CA ASP A 509 -1.43 11.65 -13.53
C ASP A 509 -0.25 11.91 -12.58
N ASP A 510 -0.54 12.37 -11.37
CA ASP A 510 0.50 12.69 -10.39
C ASP A 510 1.25 11.44 -9.95
N LEU A 511 0.55 10.32 -9.74
CA LEU A 511 1.19 9.08 -9.31
C LEU A 511 2.00 8.45 -10.43
N GLU A 512 1.50 8.49 -11.66
CA GLU A 512 2.23 8.08 -12.85
C GLU A 512 3.49 8.93 -13.06
N LYS A 513 3.41 10.25 -12.81
CA LYS A 513 4.58 11.12 -12.84
C LYS A 513 5.57 10.76 -11.73
N SER A 514 5.09 10.40 -10.55
CA SER A 514 5.93 9.92 -9.45
C SER A 514 6.67 8.63 -9.82
N VAL A 515 6.00 7.69 -10.53
CA VAL A 515 6.63 6.47 -11.06
C VAL A 515 7.69 6.79 -12.12
N GLU A 516 7.41 7.71 -13.06
CA GLU A 516 8.38 8.14 -14.08
C GLU A 516 9.64 8.75 -13.45
N LEU A 517 9.48 9.52 -12.38
CA LEU A 517 10.56 10.18 -11.66
C LEU A 517 11.27 9.26 -10.66
N ASN A 518 10.86 7.99 -10.53
CA ASN A 518 11.44 7.06 -9.55
C ASN A 518 12.97 6.97 -9.66
N ASP A 519 13.51 6.88 -10.88
CA ASP A 519 14.93 6.63 -11.09
C ASP A 519 15.80 7.90 -10.96
N ASN A 520 15.22 8.99 -10.48
CA ASN A 520 15.86 10.28 -10.39
C ASN A 520 16.67 10.43 -9.09
N ARG A 521 18.00 10.33 -9.21
CA ARG A 521 18.94 10.15 -8.09
C ARG A 521 19.15 11.36 -7.16
N ARG A 522 18.37 12.44 -7.29
CA ARG A 522 18.39 13.55 -6.31
C ARG A 522 17.75 13.15 -4.97
N VAL A 523 16.94 12.09 -4.95
CA VAL A 523 16.28 11.57 -3.75
C VAL A 523 17.00 10.30 -3.28
N TYR A 524 18.09 10.49 -2.54
CA TYR A 524 18.62 9.62 -1.47
C TYR A 524 18.36 8.09 -1.47
N ARG A 525 18.50 7.30 -2.55
CA ARG A 525 18.13 5.86 -2.51
C ARG A 525 19.00 4.90 -3.36
N SER A 526 19.15 3.66 -2.90
CA SER A 526 19.72 2.53 -3.66
C SER A 526 18.74 2.01 -4.71
N GLU A 527 19.22 1.27 -5.71
CA GLU A 527 18.34 0.65 -6.74
C GLU A 527 17.28 -0.26 -6.11
N PHE A 528 17.66 -1.05 -5.10
CA PHE A 528 16.72 -1.85 -4.32
C PHE A 528 15.61 -0.98 -3.68
N LEU A 529 15.96 0.11 -2.99
CA LEU A 529 14.96 1.02 -2.40
C LEU A 529 14.10 1.72 -3.46
N LEU A 530 14.64 1.97 -4.66
CA LEU A 530 13.89 2.51 -5.77
C LEU A 530 12.89 1.49 -6.33
N ASP A 531 13.24 0.21 -6.36
CA ASP A 531 12.31 -0.87 -6.71
C ASP A 531 11.21 -0.98 -5.65
N GLN A 532 11.53 -0.89 -4.35
CA GLN A 532 10.53 -0.86 -3.28
C GLN A 532 9.57 0.33 -3.42
N ASP A 533 10.11 1.55 -3.62
CA ASP A 533 9.26 2.72 -3.81
C ASP A 533 8.41 2.60 -5.09
N ARG A 534 8.96 2.00 -6.15
CA ARG A 534 8.22 1.78 -7.40
C ARG A 534 7.08 0.80 -7.18
N ALA A 535 7.33 -0.32 -6.50
CA ALA A 535 6.31 -1.28 -6.11
C ALA A 535 5.17 -0.62 -5.33
N VAL A 536 5.50 0.21 -4.33
CA VAL A 536 4.53 0.98 -3.56
C VAL A 536 3.70 1.92 -4.43
N ARG A 537 4.34 2.65 -5.36
CA ARG A 537 3.62 3.54 -6.28
C ARG A 537 2.70 2.77 -7.24
N SER A 538 3.17 1.64 -7.78
CA SER A 538 2.36 0.74 -8.62
C SER A 538 1.16 0.19 -7.84
N ALA A 539 1.35 -0.25 -6.60
CA ALA A 539 0.29 -0.66 -5.69
C ALA A 539 -0.80 0.44 -5.51
N ASN A 540 -0.38 1.66 -5.20
CA ASN A 540 -1.31 2.79 -5.06
C ASN A 540 -2.02 3.13 -6.38
N LEU A 541 -1.33 2.97 -7.50
CA LEU A 541 -1.86 3.24 -8.82
C LEU A 541 -2.91 2.21 -9.23
N ALA A 542 -2.67 0.93 -8.92
CA ALA A 542 -3.66 -0.14 -9.05
C ALA A 542 -4.95 0.20 -8.30
N ALA A 543 -4.82 0.67 -7.05
CA ALA A 543 -5.97 1.08 -6.25
C ALA A 543 -6.78 2.21 -6.91
N ILE A 544 -6.13 3.22 -7.47
CA ILE A 544 -6.81 4.34 -8.15
C ILE A 544 -7.46 3.86 -9.47
N TYR A 545 -6.79 3.01 -10.25
CA TYR A 545 -7.40 2.41 -11.44
C TYR A 545 -8.66 1.61 -11.11
N GLN A 546 -8.65 0.88 -9.99
CA GLN A 546 -9.84 0.18 -9.52
C GLN A 546 -10.97 1.14 -9.17
N ASP A 547 -10.67 2.26 -8.50
CA ASP A 547 -11.64 3.32 -8.16
C ASP A 547 -12.19 4.03 -9.43
N ASP A 548 -11.40 4.09 -10.51
CA ASP A 548 -11.80 4.60 -11.84
C ASP A 548 -12.51 3.56 -12.72
N GLY A 549 -12.78 2.36 -12.20
CA GLY A 549 -13.49 1.29 -12.91
C GLY A 549 -12.62 0.50 -13.90
N MET A 550 -11.33 0.81 -14.00
CA MET A 550 -10.35 0.18 -14.89
C MET A 550 -9.77 -1.11 -14.27
N VAL A 551 -10.63 -2.06 -13.92
CA VAL A 551 -10.28 -3.28 -13.15
C VAL A 551 -9.15 -4.09 -13.80
N ASP A 552 -9.19 -4.27 -15.12
CA ASP A 552 -8.13 -4.99 -15.85
C ASP A 552 -6.76 -4.29 -15.76
N VAL A 553 -6.74 -2.96 -15.77
CA VAL A 553 -5.50 -2.18 -15.64
C VAL A 553 -5.00 -2.27 -14.20
N SER A 554 -5.89 -2.26 -13.22
CA SER A 554 -5.57 -2.48 -11.80
C SER A 554 -4.84 -3.80 -11.58
N VAL A 555 -5.39 -4.93 -12.06
CA VAL A 555 -4.78 -6.26 -11.88
C VAL A 555 -3.36 -6.30 -12.45
N ARG A 556 -3.15 -5.76 -13.65
CA ARG A 556 -1.84 -5.73 -14.31
C ARG A 556 -0.82 -4.83 -13.59
N GLU A 557 -1.28 -3.72 -13.04
CA GLU A 557 -0.44 -2.80 -12.26
C GLU A 557 -0.08 -3.39 -10.89
N ALA A 558 -1.03 -4.07 -10.22
CA ALA A 558 -0.80 -4.74 -8.94
C ALA A 558 0.23 -5.89 -9.08
N ALA A 559 0.07 -6.73 -10.10
CA ALA A 559 1.05 -7.76 -10.45
C ALA A 559 2.43 -7.15 -10.73
N ARG A 560 2.48 -6.00 -11.43
CA ARG A 560 3.74 -5.30 -11.68
C ARG A 560 4.42 -4.83 -10.39
N GLY A 561 3.65 -4.45 -9.37
CA GLY A 561 4.18 -4.11 -8.05
C GLY A 561 4.94 -5.28 -7.43
N VAL A 562 4.36 -6.48 -7.47
CA VAL A 562 4.98 -7.73 -6.98
C VAL A 562 6.21 -8.10 -7.82
N ASP A 563 6.13 -7.92 -9.14
CA ASP A 563 7.26 -8.14 -10.06
C ASP A 563 8.46 -7.21 -9.79
N TYR A 564 8.23 -6.00 -9.26
CA TYR A 564 9.30 -5.04 -8.93
C TYR A 564 10.01 -5.37 -7.61
N ASP A 565 9.24 -5.72 -6.59
CA ASP A 565 9.72 -6.07 -5.25
C ASP A 565 8.81 -7.18 -4.69
N TYR A 566 9.29 -8.42 -4.73
CA TYR A 566 8.51 -9.57 -4.26
C TYR A 566 8.35 -9.54 -2.73
N SER A 567 9.24 -8.87 -1.99
CA SER A 567 9.08 -8.72 -0.54
C SER A 567 8.07 -7.63 -0.15
N ASN A 568 7.46 -6.94 -1.12
CA ASN A 568 6.59 -5.81 -0.89
C ASN A 568 5.18 -6.21 -0.42
N ALA A 569 4.93 -6.09 0.89
CA ALA A 569 3.64 -6.43 1.48
C ALA A 569 2.44 -5.71 0.83
N SER A 570 2.57 -4.41 0.52
CA SER A 570 1.47 -3.65 -0.10
C SER A 570 1.15 -4.14 -1.50
N SER A 571 2.16 -4.49 -2.30
CA SER A 571 1.93 -5.03 -3.64
C SER A 571 1.15 -6.33 -3.61
N HIS A 572 1.52 -7.24 -2.69
CA HIS A 572 0.74 -8.46 -2.42
C HIS A 572 -0.69 -8.14 -1.98
N LEU A 573 -0.91 -7.15 -1.10
CA LEU A 573 -2.27 -6.76 -0.69
C LEU A 573 -3.12 -6.26 -1.86
N PHE A 574 -2.58 -5.38 -2.69
CA PHE A 574 -3.32 -4.83 -3.83
C PHE A 574 -3.57 -5.90 -4.89
N LEU A 575 -2.67 -6.85 -5.05
CA LEU A 575 -2.89 -8.03 -5.91
C LEU A 575 -3.98 -8.93 -5.32
N ALA A 576 -3.98 -9.16 -4.00
CA ALA A 576 -5.06 -9.86 -3.31
C ALA A 576 -6.41 -9.15 -3.54
N ASN A 577 -6.49 -7.84 -3.33
CA ASN A 577 -7.70 -7.05 -3.58
C ASN A 577 -8.17 -7.14 -5.03
N SER A 578 -7.22 -7.17 -5.97
CA SER A 578 -7.49 -7.36 -7.41
C SER A 578 -8.06 -8.74 -7.69
N TYR A 579 -7.49 -9.81 -7.12
CA TYR A 579 -8.08 -11.16 -7.22
C TYR A 579 -9.43 -11.28 -6.53
N ASN A 580 -9.64 -10.60 -5.39
CA ASN A 580 -10.92 -10.57 -4.72
C ASN A 580 -12.01 -9.91 -5.58
N ALA A 581 -11.66 -8.89 -6.37
CA ALA A 581 -12.57 -8.27 -7.31
C ALA A 581 -12.94 -9.18 -8.50
N LEU A 582 -12.12 -10.19 -8.79
CA LEU A 582 -12.39 -11.21 -9.82
C LEU A 582 -13.10 -12.46 -9.28
N ARG A 583 -13.11 -12.67 -7.96
CA ARG A 583 -13.79 -13.82 -7.33
C ARG A 583 -15.29 -13.78 -7.58
N ASP A 584 -15.88 -14.97 -7.74
CA ASP A 584 -17.32 -15.13 -7.78
C ASP A 584 -17.95 -14.61 -6.46
N PRO A 585 -18.87 -13.63 -6.51
CA PRO A 585 -19.53 -13.08 -5.33
C PRO A 585 -20.25 -14.13 -4.48
N ASN A 586 -20.82 -15.15 -5.13
CA ASN A 586 -21.54 -16.24 -4.47
C ASN A 586 -20.60 -17.34 -3.95
N ARG A 587 -19.32 -17.31 -4.37
CA ARG A 587 -18.28 -18.29 -4.02
C ARG A 587 -18.66 -19.72 -4.40
N ILE A 588 -19.25 -19.88 -5.58
CA ILE A 588 -19.53 -21.20 -6.20
C ILE A 588 -18.38 -21.55 -7.13
N ASN A 589 -17.95 -20.59 -7.97
CA ASN A 589 -16.75 -20.73 -8.77
C ASN A 589 -15.53 -20.23 -8.02
N LEU A 590 -14.65 -21.15 -7.65
CA LEU A 590 -13.55 -20.87 -6.74
C LEU A 590 -12.22 -20.55 -7.47
N ARG A 591 -12.23 -20.31 -8.78
CA ARG A 591 -11.04 -20.09 -9.63
C ARG A 591 -9.99 -19.13 -9.00
N TYR A 592 -10.46 -18.03 -8.39
CA TYR A 592 -9.61 -16.99 -7.79
C TYR A 592 -9.51 -17.04 -6.25
N GLU A 593 -10.06 -18.05 -5.58
CA GLU A 593 -9.98 -18.16 -4.12
C GLU A 593 -8.53 -18.35 -3.63
N THR A 594 -7.84 -19.34 -4.17
CA THR A 594 -6.45 -19.67 -3.81
C THR A 594 -5.48 -18.50 -4.02
N PRO A 595 -5.41 -17.86 -5.21
CA PRO A 595 -4.48 -16.74 -5.39
C PRO A 595 -4.85 -15.54 -4.50
N TRP A 596 -6.13 -15.25 -4.28
CA TRP A 596 -6.53 -14.21 -3.34
C TRP A 596 -6.02 -14.44 -1.91
N PHE A 597 -6.26 -15.64 -1.36
CA PHE A 597 -5.92 -15.92 0.04
C PHE A 597 -4.41 -16.00 0.26
N ASN A 598 -3.68 -16.57 -0.70
CA ASN A 598 -2.22 -16.67 -0.64
C ASN A 598 -1.57 -15.27 -0.67
N GLU A 599 -1.96 -14.40 -1.60
CA GLU A 599 -1.48 -13.01 -1.66
C GLU A 599 -1.80 -12.22 -0.38
N LEU A 600 -2.99 -12.42 0.19
CA LEU A 600 -3.37 -11.81 1.47
C LEU A 600 -2.50 -12.32 2.64
N LEU A 601 -2.15 -13.61 2.63
CA LEU A 601 -1.29 -14.22 3.63
C LEU A 601 0.16 -13.72 3.52
N LEU A 602 0.72 -13.68 2.31
CA LEU A 602 2.05 -13.12 2.03
C LEU A 602 2.14 -11.66 2.45
N SER A 603 1.15 -10.84 2.06
CA SER A 603 1.03 -9.45 2.52
C SER A 603 1.08 -9.36 4.04
N ASN A 604 0.24 -10.12 4.74
CA ASN A 604 0.16 -10.05 6.20
C ASN A 604 1.39 -10.60 6.90
N LEU A 605 2.15 -11.53 6.31
CA LEU A 605 3.40 -12.06 6.86
C LEU A 605 4.59 -11.10 6.65
N LEU A 606 4.68 -10.49 5.46
CA LEU A 606 5.73 -9.53 5.11
C LEU A 606 5.50 -8.15 5.75
N ALA A 607 4.25 -7.75 5.95
CA ALA A 607 3.91 -6.41 6.46
C ALA A 607 4.49 -6.17 7.87
N PRO A 608 5.34 -5.18 8.09
CA PRO A 608 5.73 -4.81 9.45
C PRO A 608 4.52 -4.30 10.24
N VAL A 609 4.56 -4.35 11.57
CA VAL A 609 3.49 -3.74 12.38
C VAL A 609 3.45 -2.22 12.12
N GLY A 610 2.26 -1.71 11.77
CA GLY A 610 2.08 -0.33 11.31
C GLY A 610 2.46 -0.11 9.84
N GLY A 611 2.35 -1.14 9.00
CA GLY A 611 2.37 -1.05 7.54
C GLY A 611 0.98 -1.01 6.90
N GLY A 612 -0.07 -0.71 7.67
CA GLY A 612 -1.47 -0.80 7.29
C GLY A 612 -2.32 -1.72 8.19
N PRO A 613 -3.65 -1.63 8.13
CA PRO A 613 -4.56 -2.53 8.84
C PRO A 613 -4.44 -3.98 8.35
N LEU A 614 -4.42 -4.96 9.26
CA LEU A 614 -4.47 -6.39 8.92
C LEU A 614 -5.82 -6.80 8.27
N SER A 615 -6.83 -5.94 8.39
CA SER A 615 -8.19 -6.18 7.91
C SER A 615 -8.26 -6.33 6.39
N GLN A 616 -8.95 -7.35 5.92
CA GLN A 616 -9.15 -7.61 4.49
C GLN A 616 -10.21 -6.71 3.84
N TYR A 617 -11.09 -6.10 4.64
CA TYR A 617 -12.19 -5.27 4.13
C TYR A 617 -11.86 -3.78 4.13
N VAL A 618 -10.66 -3.42 4.58
CA VAL A 618 -10.18 -2.03 4.62
C VAL A 618 -9.16 -1.84 3.51
N SER A 619 -9.60 -1.21 2.42
CA SER A 619 -8.80 -0.99 1.22
C SER A 619 -7.83 0.21 1.32
N GLU A 620 -7.82 0.92 2.45
CA GLU A 620 -6.97 2.10 2.66
C GLU A 620 -5.73 1.77 3.47
N GLN A 621 -4.61 1.58 2.78
CA GLN A 621 -3.30 1.48 3.42
C GLN A 621 -2.41 2.63 2.94
N GLU A 622 -2.16 3.60 3.82
CA GLU A 622 -1.10 4.58 3.61
C GLU A 622 0.23 3.94 4.02
N TYR A 623 1.05 3.59 3.03
CA TYR A 623 2.29 2.82 3.23
C TYR A 623 3.34 3.51 4.12
N SER A 624 3.32 4.83 4.27
CA SER A 624 4.40 5.49 5.03
C SER A 624 4.25 5.19 6.52
N LYS A 625 5.06 4.25 7.02
CA LYS A 625 5.34 4.07 8.46
C LYS A 625 5.52 5.42 9.17
N LEU A 626 6.10 6.41 8.51
CA LEU A 626 6.36 7.72 9.12
C LEU A 626 5.10 8.52 9.45
N PHE A 627 3.96 8.18 8.85
CA PHE A 627 2.68 8.86 9.03
C PHE A 627 1.55 7.97 9.56
N GLU A 628 1.69 6.63 9.55
CA GLU A 628 0.76 5.77 10.29
C GLU A 628 0.84 6.06 11.79
N ALA A 629 -0.32 6.34 12.38
CA ALA A 629 -0.48 6.64 13.81
C ALA A 629 -1.11 5.46 14.53
N ASP A 630 -0.82 5.35 15.84
CA ASP A 630 -1.59 4.47 16.73
C ASP A 630 -3.07 4.86 16.65
N ARG A 631 -3.92 3.92 16.22
CA ARG A 631 -5.35 4.17 15.99
C ARG A 631 -6.18 2.92 16.20
N LEU A 632 -7.45 3.17 16.56
CA LEU A 632 -8.55 2.22 16.43
C LEU A 632 -9.33 2.65 15.19
N GLY A 633 -9.61 1.72 14.29
CA GLY A 633 -10.46 1.95 13.13
C GLY A 633 -11.64 1.00 13.11
N ILE A 634 -12.74 1.48 12.55
CA ILE A 634 -13.97 0.70 12.31
C ILE A 634 -14.41 0.94 10.88
N SER A 635 -14.62 -0.14 10.13
CA SER A 635 -15.23 -0.07 8.81
C SER A 635 -16.46 -0.98 8.75
N SER A 636 -17.48 -0.56 8.03
CA SER A 636 -18.63 -1.40 7.73
C SER A 636 -19.21 -1.07 6.37
N THR A 637 -19.58 -2.11 5.62
CA THR A 637 -20.30 -1.98 4.37
C THR A 637 -21.58 -2.81 4.43
N SER A 638 -22.72 -2.19 4.12
CA SER A 638 -24.00 -2.86 3.98
C SER A 638 -24.50 -2.70 2.56
N THR A 639 -24.79 -3.81 1.89
CA THR A 639 -25.37 -3.86 0.55
C THR A 639 -26.70 -4.59 0.60
N TYR A 640 -27.73 -3.99 0.03
CA TYR A 640 -29.06 -4.55 -0.12
C TYR A 640 -29.46 -4.57 -1.59
N LEU A 641 -30.01 -5.69 -2.04
CA LEU A 641 -30.60 -5.84 -3.37
C LEU A 641 -32.11 -6.04 -3.23
N SER A 642 -32.90 -5.48 -4.15
CA SER A 642 -34.36 -5.69 -4.17
C SER A 642 -34.77 -7.14 -4.45
N SER A 643 -33.83 -8.01 -4.85
CA SER A 643 -34.02 -9.46 -4.91
C SER A 643 -34.20 -10.09 -3.51
N GLY A 644 -33.84 -9.37 -2.45
CA GLY A 644 -33.80 -9.87 -1.07
C GLY A 644 -32.40 -10.19 -0.57
N ALA A 645 -31.38 -10.10 -1.43
CA ALA A 645 -30.00 -10.35 -1.03
C ALA A 645 -29.44 -9.22 -0.13
N ILE A 646 -28.74 -9.63 0.93
CA ILE A 646 -28.10 -8.76 1.91
C ILE A 646 -26.64 -9.20 2.07
N ARG A 647 -25.72 -8.24 2.01
CA ARG A 647 -24.33 -8.43 2.39
C ARG A 647 -23.92 -7.38 3.40
N GLU A 648 -23.42 -7.80 4.54
CA GLU A 648 -22.90 -6.92 5.58
C GLU A 648 -21.46 -7.34 5.91
N THR A 649 -20.53 -6.41 5.80
CA THR A 649 -19.18 -6.57 6.31
C THR A 649 -18.95 -5.59 7.46
N ALA A 650 -18.20 -6.02 8.47
CA ALA A 650 -17.77 -5.18 9.56
C ALA A 650 -16.35 -5.55 9.97
N SER A 651 -15.53 -4.53 10.22
CA SER A 651 -14.14 -4.66 10.59
C SER A 651 -13.82 -3.74 11.75
N GLN A 652 -13.19 -4.29 12.78
CA GLN A 652 -12.53 -3.53 13.83
C GLN A 652 -11.04 -3.83 13.76
N PHE A 653 -10.21 -2.81 13.71
CA PHE A 653 -8.77 -2.99 13.61
C PHE A 653 -8.03 -1.93 14.42
N GLY A 654 -6.80 -2.22 14.80
CA GLY A 654 -5.98 -1.23 15.49
C GLY A 654 -4.50 -1.52 15.46
N ILE A 655 -3.73 -0.45 15.61
CA ILE A 655 -2.26 -0.46 15.68
C ILE A 655 -1.88 0.26 16.97
N TYR A 656 -1.02 -0.38 17.77
CA TYR A 656 -0.53 0.14 19.04
C TYR A 656 0.95 -0.23 19.20
N GLY A 657 1.84 0.70 18.85
CA GLY A 657 3.29 0.51 18.97
C GLY A 657 3.82 -0.63 18.10
N ASN A 658 4.09 -1.79 18.70
CA ASN A 658 4.59 -2.99 18.05
C ASN A 658 3.54 -4.11 17.95
N PHE A 659 2.28 -3.82 18.24
CA PHE A 659 1.15 -4.73 18.13
C PHE A 659 0.10 -4.21 17.13
N SER A 660 -0.49 -5.10 16.34
CA SER A 660 -1.65 -4.81 15.51
C SER A 660 -2.64 -5.96 15.52
N TYR A 661 -3.91 -5.65 15.31
CA TYR A 661 -4.96 -6.66 15.23
C TYR A 661 -6.06 -6.24 14.26
N SER A 662 -6.83 -7.23 13.79
CA SER A 662 -8.12 -7.05 13.14
C SER A 662 -9.10 -8.14 13.59
N LEU A 663 -10.36 -7.75 13.63
CA LEU A 663 -11.51 -8.62 13.75
C LEU A 663 -12.46 -8.26 12.61
N ASP A 664 -12.55 -9.15 11.63
CA ASP A 664 -13.38 -8.98 10.44
C ASP A 664 -14.55 -9.96 10.48
N THR A 665 -15.72 -9.52 10.02
CA THR A 665 -16.89 -10.40 9.85
C THR A 665 -17.65 -10.06 8.56
N GLU A 666 -18.09 -11.09 7.84
CA GLU A 666 -19.02 -10.99 6.71
C GLU A 666 -20.26 -11.84 7.01
N PHE A 667 -21.43 -11.23 6.81
CA PHE A 667 -22.71 -11.93 6.71
C PHE A 667 -23.25 -11.74 5.29
N PHE A 668 -23.60 -12.84 4.63
CA PHE A 668 -24.21 -12.83 3.32
C PHE A 668 -25.45 -13.73 3.34
N TYR A 669 -26.56 -13.20 2.84
CA TYR A 669 -27.80 -13.93 2.66
C TYR A 669 -28.38 -13.59 1.29
N ASP A 670 -28.75 -14.60 0.52
CA ASP A 670 -29.56 -14.44 -0.67
C ASP A 670 -30.67 -15.48 -0.65
N ASN A 671 -31.91 -15.03 -0.90
CA ASN A 671 -33.07 -15.92 -0.97
C ASN A 671 -33.09 -16.71 -2.29
N GLY A 672 -32.30 -16.28 -3.27
CA GLY A 672 -32.30 -16.89 -4.59
C GLY A 672 -33.58 -16.59 -5.38
N LEU A 673 -33.65 -17.14 -6.60
CA LEU A 673 -34.71 -16.88 -7.58
C LEU A 673 -35.61 -18.09 -7.85
N ARG A 674 -35.15 -19.29 -7.48
CA ARG A 674 -35.84 -20.57 -7.67
C ARG A 674 -36.07 -21.23 -6.30
N PRO A 675 -36.95 -22.23 -6.20
CA PRO A 675 -37.06 -22.99 -4.95
C PRO A 675 -35.73 -23.66 -4.61
N ASN A 676 -35.35 -23.66 -3.32
CA ASN A 676 -34.15 -24.35 -2.83
C ASN A 676 -32.83 -23.84 -3.47
N ASN A 677 -32.67 -22.54 -3.69
CA ASN A 677 -31.38 -21.93 -4.09
C ASN A 677 -30.95 -20.76 -3.20
N GLU A 678 -31.46 -20.73 -1.98
CA GLU A 678 -31.00 -19.80 -0.97
C GLU A 678 -29.56 -20.10 -0.53
N ILE A 679 -28.84 -19.05 -0.12
CA ILE A 679 -27.51 -19.13 0.48
C ILE A 679 -27.47 -18.26 1.73
N THR A 680 -26.92 -18.82 2.80
CA THR A 680 -26.58 -18.09 4.02
C THR A 680 -25.12 -18.37 4.35
N ARG A 681 -24.33 -17.32 4.54
CA ARG A 681 -22.90 -17.41 4.82
C ARG A 681 -22.54 -16.46 5.95
N SER A 682 -21.84 -16.97 6.95
CA SER A 682 -21.28 -16.19 8.05
C SER A 682 -19.81 -16.52 8.17
N GLU A 683 -18.95 -15.51 8.06
CA GLU A 683 -17.51 -15.64 8.14
C GLU A 683 -16.92 -14.64 9.12
N SER A 684 -15.92 -15.07 9.88
CA SER A 684 -15.19 -14.20 10.78
C SER A 684 -13.70 -14.51 10.76
N TYR A 685 -12.87 -13.47 10.76
CA TYR A 685 -11.42 -13.58 10.84
C TYR A 685 -10.92 -12.81 12.07
N GLY A 686 -10.07 -13.44 12.86
CA GLY A 686 -9.30 -12.78 13.90
C GLY A 686 -7.82 -12.83 13.52
N GLN A 687 -7.17 -11.67 13.42
CA GLN A 687 -5.75 -11.59 13.09
C GLN A 687 -5.01 -10.75 14.12
N ILE A 688 -3.81 -11.18 14.46
CA ILE A 688 -2.91 -10.50 15.38
C ILE A 688 -1.51 -10.52 14.78
N LYS A 689 -0.80 -9.41 14.89
CA LYS A 689 0.62 -9.33 14.55
C LYS A 689 1.41 -8.60 15.63
N LEU A 690 2.54 -9.18 16.01
CA LEU A 690 3.47 -8.66 17.01
C LEU A 690 4.87 -8.54 16.41
N GLN A 691 5.46 -7.36 16.50
CA GLN A 691 6.86 -7.11 16.15
C GLN A 691 7.71 -7.23 17.42
N VAL A 692 8.52 -8.28 17.52
CA VAL A 692 9.35 -8.56 18.71
C VAL A 692 10.67 -7.82 18.64
N THR A 693 11.30 -7.84 17.47
CA THR A 693 12.49 -7.05 17.12
C THR A 693 12.24 -6.35 15.78
N PRO A 694 13.05 -5.39 15.33
CA PRO A 694 12.90 -4.81 13.99
C PRO A 694 12.97 -5.83 12.85
N GLN A 695 13.60 -6.99 13.08
CA GLN A 695 13.77 -8.08 12.11
C GLN A 695 12.73 -9.20 12.31
N ASP A 696 12.21 -9.37 13.53
CA ASP A 696 11.37 -10.51 13.90
C ASP A 696 9.91 -10.11 14.15
N SER A 697 8.98 -10.77 13.46
CA SER A 697 7.55 -10.63 13.71
C SER A 697 6.83 -11.97 13.76
N PHE A 698 5.77 -12.02 14.58
CA PHE A 698 4.86 -13.16 14.68
C PHE A 698 3.47 -12.73 14.23
N PHE A 699 2.82 -13.60 13.47
CA PHE A 699 1.46 -13.42 12.95
C PHE A 699 0.59 -14.59 13.42
N LEU A 700 -0.62 -14.31 13.89
CA LEU A 700 -1.61 -15.30 14.26
C LEU A 700 -2.90 -14.99 13.52
N GLN A 701 -3.48 -15.99 12.85
CA GLN A 701 -4.78 -15.87 12.20
C GLN A 701 -5.69 -17.02 12.62
N THR A 702 -6.95 -16.67 12.89
CA THR A 702 -8.04 -17.64 13.03
C THR A 702 -9.21 -17.29 12.12
N LYS A 703 -9.88 -18.32 11.60
CA LYS A 703 -11.06 -18.19 10.74
C LYS A 703 -12.21 -19.07 11.27
N TYR A 704 -13.40 -18.49 11.25
CA TYR A 704 -14.68 -19.19 11.39
C TYR A 704 -15.48 -19.05 10.09
N GLN A 705 -16.15 -20.13 9.67
CA GLN A 705 -17.09 -20.09 8.54
C GLN A 705 -18.26 -21.06 8.77
N ASP A 706 -19.48 -20.64 8.43
CA ASP A 706 -20.68 -21.50 8.31
C ASP A 706 -21.42 -21.06 7.05
N VAL A 707 -21.37 -21.91 6.03
CA VAL A 707 -22.06 -21.73 4.74
C VAL A 707 -23.17 -22.77 4.69
N ARG A 708 -24.39 -22.32 4.41
CA ARG A 708 -25.56 -23.18 4.22
C ARG A 708 -26.24 -22.79 2.92
N THR A 709 -26.46 -23.77 2.06
CA THR A 709 -27.08 -23.53 0.75
C THR A 709 -28.10 -24.60 0.43
N GLY A 710 -29.07 -24.23 -0.40
CA GLY A 710 -29.77 -25.20 -1.24
C GLY A 710 -28.89 -25.61 -2.43
N ASP A 711 -29.52 -25.83 -3.57
CA ASP A 711 -28.87 -25.95 -4.88
C ASP A 711 -28.52 -24.54 -5.40
N VAL A 712 -27.25 -24.18 -5.32
CA VAL A 712 -26.71 -22.91 -5.84
C VAL A 712 -25.90 -23.09 -7.13
N LEU A 713 -25.89 -24.30 -7.71
CA LEU A 713 -25.11 -24.55 -8.93
C LEU A 713 -25.69 -23.81 -10.13
N GLN A 714 -24.79 -23.42 -11.04
CA GLN A 714 -25.16 -22.75 -12.28
C GLN A 714 -25.69 -23.77 -13.30
N TYR A 715 -26.81 -23.45 -13.95
CA TYR A 715 -27.41 -24.28 -15.00
C TYR A 715 -27.77 -23.44 -16.22
N TYR A 716 -27.64 -24.06 -17.40
CA TYR A 716 -28.13 -23.47 -18.65
C TYR A 716 -29.63 -23.14 -18.59
N SER A 717 -30.43 -24.01 -17.94
CA SER A 717 -31.87 -23.81 -17.79
C SER A 717 -32.26 -23.92 -16.31
N GLN A 718 -32.91 -22.89 -15.79
CA GLN A 718 -33.18 -22.73 -14.36
C GLN A 718 -34.27 -23.67 -13.82
N ASP A 719 -35.03 -24.32 -14.71
CA ASP A 719 -35.95 -25.42 -14.37
C ASP A 719 -35.22 -26.72 -13.98
N ARG A 720 -33.92 -26.84 -14.30
CA ARG A 720 -33.10 -28.02 -13.97
C ARG A 720 -32.39 -27.81 -12.64
N PHE A 721 -33.10 -28.01 -11.54
CA PHE A 721 -32.57 -27.87 -10.18
C PHE A 721 -32.86 -29.09 -9.31
N GLN A 722 -32.12 -29.21 -8.21
CA GLN A 722 -32.31 -30.26 -7.21
C GLN A 722 -33.13 -29.72 -6.03
N PRO A 723 -34.44 -30.01 -5.92
CA PRO A 723 -35.30 -29.42 -4.89
C PRO A 723 -35.06 -29.97 -3.47
N GLY A 724 -34.40 -31.12 -3.35
CA GLY A 724 -34.08 -31.77 -2.08
C GLY A 724 -32.64 -31.56 -1.62
N PHE A 725 -31.80 -30.89 -2.41
CA PHE A 725 -30.37 -30.76 -2.15
C PHE A 725 -30.06 -29.64 -1.15
N HIS A 726 -29.38 -29.98 -0.07
CA HIS A 726 -28.91 -29.05 0.94
C HIS A 726 -27.45 -29.33 1.22
N PHE A 727 -26.64 -28.27 1.21
CA PHE A 727 -25.22 -28.31 1.46
C PHE A 727 -24.88 -27.43 2.66
N ARG A 728 -23.99 -27.92 3.52
CA ARG A 728 -23.41 -27.13 4.60
C ARG A 728 -21.91 -27.36 4.67
N ASP A 729 -21.16 -26.27 4.65
CA ASP A 729 -19.72 -26.23 4.93
C ASP A 729 -19.52 -25.49 6.27
N LEU A 730 -18.93 -26.20 7.22
CA LEU A 730 -18.71 -25.75 8.59
C LEU A 730 -17.23 -25.79 8.95
N GLN A 731 -16.77 -24.68 9.51
CA GLN A 731 -15.36 -24.39 9.74
C GLN A 731 -15.18 -23.77 11.14
N GLN A 732 -14.98 -24.57 12.21
CA GLN A 732 -15.06 -24.13 13.63
C GLN A 732 -14.01 -24.72 14.63
N PRO A 733 -12.99 -23.96 15.08
CA PRO A 733 -12.31 -22.90 14.35
C PRO A 733 -11.45 -23.55 13.26
N ALA A 734 -11.80 -23.31 12.00
CA ALA A 734 -11.25 -24.06 10.87
C ALA A 734 -9.80 -23.80 10.58
N ILE A 735 -9.35 -22.58 10.79
CA ILE A 735 -7.99 -22.18 10.47
C ILE A 735 -7.39 -21.63 11.74
N LEU A 736 -6.25 -22.18 12.13
CA LEU A 736 -5.36 -21.62 13.14
C LEU A 736 -3.96 -21.60 12.54
N LEU A 737 -3.51 -20.43 12.08
CA LEU A 737 -2.19 -20.22 11.48
C LEU A 737 -1.32 -19.40 12.40
N LEU A 738 -0.09 -19.88 12.61
CA LEU A 738 1.00 -19.14 13.23
C LEU A 738 2.09 -18.92 12.18
N GLY A 739 2.37 -17.65 11.92
CA GLY A 739 3.44 -17.19 11.05
C GLY A 739 4.60 -16.60 11.85
N TYR A 740 5.81 -16.82 11.37
CA TYR A 740 7.03 -16.13 11.81
C TYR A 740 7.74 -15.55 10.60
N HIS A 741 8.18 -14.31 10.71
CA HIS A 741 8.95 -13.62 9.68
C HIS A 741 10.24 -13.08 10.31
N HIS A 742 11.37 -13.39 9.68
CA HIS A 742 12.68 -12.84 10.00
C HIS A 742 13.30 -12.15 8.78
N GLU A 743 13.75 -10.91 8.93
CA GLU A 743 14.54 -10.20 7.92
C GLU A 743 16.03 -10.19 8.32
N TRP A 744 16.85 -10.97 7.60
CA TRP A 744 18.30 -11.06 7.87
C TRP A 744 19.06 -9.81 7.43
N ALA A 745 18.60 -9.23 6.32
CA ALA A 745 19.12 -8.04 5.66
C ALA A 745 18.02 -7.50 4.73
N PRO A 746 18.12 -6.25 4.25
CA PRO A 746 17.17 -5.72 3.27
C PRO A 746 17.00 -6.66 2.07
N GLY A 747 15.77 -7.13 1.84
CA GLY A 747 15.40 -8.07 0.78
C GLY A 747 15.66 -9.55 1.09
N TRP A 748 16.15 -9.89 2.30
CA TRP A 748 16.46 -11.27 2.70
C TRP A 748 15.51 -11.72 3.80
N HIS A 749 14.47 -12.45 3.43
CA HIS A 749 13.36 -12.78 4.32
C HIS A 749 13.21 -14.29 4.48
N THR A 750 13.07 -14.75 5.72
CA THR A 750 12.61 -16.10 6.04
C THR A 750 11.19 -16.02 6.56
N LEU A 751 10.27 -16.74 5.94
CA LEU A 751 8.90 -16.90 6.39
C LEU A 751 8.69 -18.35 6.82
N VAL A 752 8.11 -18.55 8.00
CA VAL A 752 7.66 -19.86 8.49
C VAL A 752 6.18 -19.76 8.75
N LEU A 753 5.42 -20.71 8.23
CA LEU A 753 3.99 -20.84 8.47
C LEU A 753 3.72 -22.23 9.03
N VAL A 754 3.03 -22.31 10.17
CA VAL A 754 2.51 -23.57 10.70
C VAL A 754 1.06 -23.40 11.06
N GLY A 755 0.27 -24.46 10.93
CA GLY A 755 -1.12 -24.35 11.31
C GLY A 755 -1.91 -25.64 11.31
N ARG A 756 -3.14 -25.53 11.83
CA ARG A 756 -4.17 -26.57 11.80
C ARG A 756 -5.33 -26.07 10.96
N LEU A 757 -5.76 -26.94 10.06
CA LEU A 757 -6.81 -26.74 9.07
C LEU A 757 -7.89 -27.80 9.33
N GLU A 758 -9.13 -27.38 9.49
CA GLU A 758 -10.30 -28.23 9.77
C GLU A 758 -11.49 -27.77 8.93
N ASP A 759 -12.18 -28.70 8.28
CA ASP A 759 -13.30 -28.45 7.38
C ASP A 759 -14.30 -29.61 7.44
N GLU A 760 -15.56 -29.31 7.73
CA GLU A 760 -16.64 -30.28 7.78
C GLU A 760 -17.72 -29.94 6.76
N THR A 761 -17.94 -30.87 5.84
CA THR A 761 -18.94 -30.76 4.77
C THR A 761 -20.07 -31.75 5.01
N PHE A 762 -21.30 -31.31 4.76
CA PHE A 762 -22.52 -32.11 4.89
C PHE A 762 -23.38 -31.91 3.65
N ASP A 763 -23.70 -33.01 2.98
CA ASP A 763 -24.56 -32.99 1.79
C ASP A 763 -25.78 -33.85 2.08
N THR A 764 -26.96 -33.29 1.80
CA THR A 764 -28.22 -34.02 1.92
C THR A 764 -28.99 -33.87 0.62
N ASN A 765 -29.38 -34.98 0.00
CA ASN A 765 -30.26 -34.94 -1.16
C ASN A 765 -31.44 -35.88 -0.95
N LEU A 766 -32.63 -35.30 -0.71
CA LEU A 766 -33.86 -36.05 -0.46
C LEU A 766 -34.70 -36.12 -1.74
N ASN A 767 -34.78 -37.32 -2.33
CA ASN A 767 -35.51 -37.60 -3.56
C ASN A 767 -36.98 -37.92 -3.23
N ARG A 768 -37.92 -37.02 -3.54
CA ARG A 768 -39.37 -37.27 -3.30
C ARG A 768 -39.96 -38.08 -4.45
N LEU A 769 -40.91 -38.98 -4.15
CA LEU A 769 -41.59 -39.87 -5.13
C LEU A 769 -42.18 -39.17 -6.37
N ARG A 770 -42.48 -37.86 -6.30
CA ARG A 770 -42.98 -37.05 -7.43
C ARG A 770 -41.87 -36.78 -8.46
N ASP A 771 -40.63 -36.63 -8.02
CA ASP A 771 -39.45 -36.30 -8.84
C ASP A 771 -39.05 -37.49 -9.73
N ILE A 772 -39.32 -38.73 -9.28
CA ILE A 772 -39.06 -39.98 -10.03
C ILE A 772 -39.93 -40.07 -11.31
N SER A 773 -41.15 -39.52 -11.28
CA SER A 773 -42.07 -39.55 -12.43
C SER A 773 -41.67 -38.56 -13.54
N GLU A 774 -41.08 -37.42 -13.20
CA GLU A 774 -40.49 -36.47 -14.14
C GLU A 774 -39.12 -36.95 -14.65
N PHE A 775 -38.36 -37.64 -13.79
CA PHE A 775 -37.08 -38.28 -14.10
C PHE A 775 -37.20 -39.43 -15.11
N LEU A 776 -38.24 -40.28 -14.99
CA LEU A 776 -38.50 -41.39 -15.92
C LEU A 776 -39.22 -40.95 -17.22
N GLY A 777 -39.86 -39.77 -17.23
CA GLY A 777 -40.71 -39.30 -18.33
C GLY A 777 -40.01 -38.60 -19.50
N ASN A 778 -38.77 -38.14 -19.33
CA ASN A 778 -38.01 -37.41 -20.34
C ASN A 778 -36.62 -38.02 -20.51
N GLY A 779 -36.35 -38.66 -21.65
CA GLY A 779 -35.15 -39.45 -21.95
C GLY A 779 -33.84 -38.90 -21.37
N VAL A 780 -33.00 -39.83 -20.88
CA VAL A 780 -31.68 -39.68 -20.25
C VAL A 780 -31.07 -38.30 -20.48
N ARG A 781 -31.37 -37.36 -19.57
CA ARG A 781 -30.73 -36.05 -19.53
C ARG A 781 -29.38 -36.22 -18.83
N PRO A 782 -28.25 -35.70 -19.36
CA PRO A 782 -26.98 -35.70 -18.65
C PRO A 782 -27.18 -34.91 -17.35
N LEU A 783 -27.02 -35.58 -16.21
CA LEU A 783 -27.26 -34.98 -14.91
C LEU A 783 -26.01 -34.22 -14.46
N PRO A 784 -26.17 -33.01 -13.92
CA PRO A 784 -25.08 -32.32 -13.25
C PRO A 784 -24.66 -33.12 -12.02
N ASN A 785 -23.35 -33.14 -11.78
CA ASN A 785 -22.74 -33.87 -10.69
C ASN A 785 -23.32 -33.37 -9.37
N ILE A 786 -23.86 -34.29 -8.57
CA ILE A 786 -23.98 -34.37 -7.11
C ILE A 786 -25.11 -35.39 -6.85
N SER A 787 -24.75 -36.51 -6.22
CA SER A 787 -25.62 -37.41 -5.43
C SER A 787 -26.72 -38.21 -6.14
N LEU A 788 -26.44 -38.79 -7.30
CA LEU A 788 -27.24 -39.93 -7.80
C LEU A 788 -26.33 -41.13 -7.94
N GLY A 789 -26.44 -42.08 -7.00
CA GLY A 789 -25.70 -43.33 -7.05
C GLY A 789 -25.94 -44.01 -8.39
N LEU A 790 -24.89 -44.14 -9.20
CA LEU A 790 -24.96 -44.85 -10.48
C LEU A 790 -24.99 -46.33 -10.19
N ILE A 791 -25.99 -47.06 -10.71
CA ILE A 791 -25.94 -48.52 -10.72
C ILE A 791 -25.42 -49.02 -12.04
N VAL A 792 -24.45 -49.92 -11.94
CA VAL A 792 -23.81 -50.60 -13.04
C VAL A 792 -24.29 -52.04 -13.03
N GLY A 793 -25.18 -52.38 -13.96
CA GLY A 793 -25.68 -53.73 -14.13
C GLY A 793 -24.76 -54.54 -15.03
N ARG A 794 -24.27 -55.68 -14.53
CA ARG A 794 -23.38 -56.58 -15.29
C ARG A 794 -24.01 -57.95 -15.52
N ASN A 795 -23.87 -58.46 -16.73
CA ASN A 795 -24.28 -59.80 -17.09
C ASN A 795 -23.47 -60.87 -16.33
N PRO A 796 -23.93 -62.14 -16.30
CA PRO A 796 -23.17 -63.25 -15.71
C PRO A 796 -21.74 -63.43 -16.26
N ASP A 797 -21.49 -63.00 -17.49
CA ASP A 797 -20.17 -63.01 -18.14
C ASP A 797 -19.30 -61.78 -17.81
N GLY A 798 -19.81 -60.87 -16.96
CA GLY A 798 -19.14 -59.64 -16.54
C GLY A 798 -19.29 -58.45 -17.50
N SER A 799 -19.93 -58.65 -18.66
CA SER A 799 -20.16 -57.58 -19.62
C SER A 799 -21.15 -56.53 -19.09
N LEU A 800 -20.94 -55.26 -19.45
CA LEU A 800 -21.82 -54.16 -19.07
C LEU A 800 -23.19 -54.33 -19.75
N HIS A 801 -24.27 -54.39 -18.97
CA HIS A 801 -25.63 -54.46 -19.47
C HIS A 801 -26.31 -53.08 -19.46
N PHE A 802 -26.25 -52.37 -18.32
CA PHE A 802 -26.80 -51.02 -18.21
C PHE A 802 -26.02 -50.16 -17.21
N VAL A 803 -26.08 -48.85 -17.40
CA VAL A 803 -25.70 -47.85 -16.41
C VAL A 803 -26.89 -46.91 -16.26
N THR A 804 -27.43 -46.78 -15.05
CA THR A 804 -28.52 -45.84 -14.79
C THR A 804 -28.33 -45.16 -13.44
N PRO A 805 -28.66 -43.87 -13.31
CA PRO A 805 -28.79 -43.23 -12.02
C PRO A 805 -29.94 -43.86 -11.21
N LEU A 806 -29.72 -44.05 -9.91
CA LEU A 806 -30.77 -44.38 -8.94
C LEU A 806 -31.06 -43.16 -8.05
N PRO A 807 -32.31 -42.66 -8.04
CA PRO A 807 -32.73 -41.69 -7.04
C PRO A 807 -32.86 -42.40 -5.69
N MET A 808 -31.94 -42.09 -4.78
CA MET A 808 -31.91 -42.56 -3.39
C MET A 808 -31.70 -41.35 -2.49
N ASP A 809 -32.25 -41.38 -1.28
CA ASP A 809 -31.95 -40.33 -0.31
C ASP A 809 -30.48 -40.48 0.12
N LEU A 810 -29.70 -39.41 0.02
CA LEU A 810 -28.30 -39.39 0.42
C LEU A 810 -28.12 -38.48 1.64
N HIS A 811 -27.41 -39.02 2.63
CA HIS A 811 -26.77 -38.27 3.70
C HIS A 811 -25.26 -38.49 3.59
N TYR A 812 -24.50 -37.46 3.30
CA TYR A 812 -23.05 -37.53 3.18
C TYR A 812 -22.39 -36.55 4.15
N HIS A 813 -21.30 -36.99 4.75
CA HIS A 813 -20.50 -36.19 5.67
C HIS A 813 -19.01 -36.43 5.41
N ASN A 814 -18.24 -35.35 5.30
CA ASN A 814 -16.81 -35.40 5.16
C ASN A 814 -16.14 -34.36 6.06
N ALA A 815 -15.37 -34.84 7.03
CA ALA A 815 -14.54 -34.05 7.93
C ALA A 815 -13.07 -34.22 7.55
N PHE A 816 -12.41 -33.12 7.24
CA PHE A 816 -11.00 -33.06 6.89
C PHE A 816 -10.23 -32.29 7.96
N THR A 817 -9.19 -32.90 8.54
CA THR A 817 -8.26 -32.22 9.44
C THR A 817 -6.83 -32.39 8.92
N THR A 818 -6.08 -31.31 8.78
CA THR A 818 -4.66 -31.36 8.44
C THR A 818 -3.82 -30.36 9.23
N TYR A 819 -2.58 -30.74 9.49
CA TYR A 819 -1.54 -29.87 9.99
C TYR A 819 -0.61 -29.51 8.85
N THR A 820 -0.29 -28.22 8.71
CA THR A 820 0.59 -27.71 7.68
C THR A 820 1.81 -27.05 8.30
N GLY A 821 2.96 -27.23 7.66
CA GLY A 821 4.19 -26.49 7.93
C GLY A 821 4.84 -26.10 6.62
N GLU A 822 5.18 -24.82 6.46
CA GLU A 822 5.85 -24.29 5.27
C GLU A 822 7.00 -23.37 5.68
N LEU A 823 8.13 -23.51 4.99
CA LEU A 823 9.28 -22.62 5.06
C LEU A 823 9.45 -21.98 3.69
N ASN A 824 9.49 -20.66 3.64
CA ASN A 824 9.74 -19.88 2.44
C ASN A 824 10.92 -18.92 2.70
N GLN A 825 11.81 -18.81 1.73
CA GLN A 825 13.00 -17.99 1.79
C GLN A 825 13.07 -17.12 0.54
N ILE A 826 13.18 -15.82 0.76
CA ILE A 826 13.27 -14.79 -0.28
C ILE A 826 14.67 -14.17 -0.18
N TRP A 827 15.36 -14.08 -1.31
CA TRP A 827 16.59 -13.32 -1.47
C TRP A 827 16.42 -12.35 -2.63
N GLU A 828 16.35 -11.07 -2.31
CA GLU A 828 16.17 -10.01 -3.30
C GLU A 828 17.39 -9.10 -3.36
N GLN A 829 17.83 -8.81 -4.58
CA GLN A 829 18.98 -8.00 -4.93
C GLN A 829 18.65 -7.16 -6.18
N PRO A 830 19.35 -6.04 -6.44
CA PRO A 830 19.03 -5.12 -7.55
C PRO A 830 18.91 -5.72 -8.96
N GLY A 831 19.45 -6.92 -9.21
CA GLY A 831 19.35 -7.61 -10.51
C GLY A 831 18.78 -9.02 -10.43
N ASN A 832 18.38 -9.49 -9.24
CA ASN A 832 17.99 -10.87 -9.03
C ASN A 832 17.08 -11.05 -7.82
N THR A 833 16.00 -11.82 -8.00
CA THR A 833 15.12 -12.26 -6.91
C THR A 833 15.01 -13.78 -6.95
N LEU A 834 15.44 -14.44 -5.88
CA LEU A 834 15.33 -15.88 -5.68
C LEU A 834 14.30 -16.16 -4.56
N VAL A 835 13.30 -16.97 -4.87
CA VAL A 835 12.30 -17.45 -3.89
C VAL A 835 12.37 -18.97 -3.87
N ALA A 836 12.59 -19.56 -2.70
CA ALA A 836 12.62 -21.00 -2.53
C ALA A 836 11.86 -21.41 -1.28
N GLY A 837 11.18 -22.56 -1.31
CA GLY A 837 10.44 -23.03 -0.16
C GLY A 837 10.10 -24.51 -0.20
N CYS A 838 9.64 -25.00 0.94
CA CYS A 838 9.12 -26.34 1.09
C CYS A 838 7.91 -26.36 2.02
N ARG A 839 6.93 -27.20 1.69
CA ARG A 839 5.67 -27.36 2.42
C ARG A 839 5.45 -28.83 2.74
N PHE A 840 5.03 -29.11 3.96
CA PHE A 840 4.64 -30.43 4.43
C PHE A 840 3.24 -30.35 5.04
N GLN A 841 2.40 -31.32 4.70
CA GLN A 841 1.09 -31.47 5.29
C GLN A 841 0.86 -32.92 5.70
N SER A 842 0.19 -33.11 6.83
CA SER A 842 -0.22 -34.43 7.33
C SER A 842 -1.58 -34.29 7.97
N GLY A 843 -2.49 -35.22 7.69
CA GLY A 843 -3.86 -35.12 8.15
C GLY A 843 -4.65 -36.39 7.90
N GLU A 844 -5.95 -36.28 8.08
CA GLU A 844 -6.89 -37.37 7.95
C GLU A 844 -8.25 -36.86 7.43
N PHE A 845 -8.91 -37.71 6.67
CA PHE A 845 -10.26 -37.55 6.16
C PHE A 845 -11.17 -38.58 6.83
N HIS A 846 -12.18 -38.12 7.53
CA HIS A 846 -13.28 -38.94 8.00
C HIS A 846 -14.49 -38.73 7.10
N THR A 847 -14.80 -39.73 6.28
CA THR A 847 -15.84 -39.67 5.25
C THR A 847 -16.88 -40.73 5.53
N SER A 848 -18.15 -40.35 5.51
CA SER A 848 -19.27 -41.26 5.61
C SER A 848 -20.37 -40.91 4.60
N ASP A 849 -21.07 -41.93 4.14
CA ASP A 849 -22.31 -41.78 3.42
C ASP A 849 -23.36 -42.78 3.91
N GLN A 850 -24.61 -42.41 3.75
CA GLN A 850 -25.75 -43.25 4.01
C GLN A 850 -26.75 -43.05 2.89
N PHE A 851 -27.21 -44.17 2.32
CA PHE A 851 -28.26 -44.17 1.33
C PHE A 851 -29.54 -44.83 1.83
N ASP A 852 -30.66 -44.12 1.71
CA ASP A 852 -31.98 -44.52 2.16
C ASP A 852 -33.04 -44.48 1.02
N ASN A 853 -34.25 -44.98 1.30
CA ASN A 853 -35.44 -44.87 0.43
C ASN A 853 -35.24 -45.35 -1.03
N PHE A 854 -34.78 -46.60 -1.20
CA PHE A 854 -34.66 -47.21 -2.53
C PHE A 854 -35.99 -47.21 -3.31
N PRO A 855 -35.97 -46.89 -4.61
CA PRO A 855 -37.20 -46.68 -5.37
C PRO A 855 -38.00 -47.98 -5.61
N SER A 856 -39.32 -47.86 -5.53
CA SER A 856 -40.31 -48.95 -5.44
C SER A 856 -40.57 -49.77 -6.72
N PHE A 857 -39.90 -49.45 -7.83
CA PHE A 857 -40.01 -50.23 -9.09
C PHE A 857 -39.14 -51.51 -9.08
N ILE A 858 -38.35 -51.73 -8.02
CA ILE A 858 -37.69 -53.02 -7.76
C ILE A 858 -38.72 -53.93 -7.05
N PRO A 859 -39.07 -55.10 -7.62
CA PRO A 859 -40.26 -55.86 -7.19
C PRO A 859 -40.21 -56.28 -5.70
N PRO A 860 -41.35 -56.25 -4.98
CA PRO A 860 -41.38 -56.37 -3.51
C PRO A 860 -40.96 -57.74 -2.96
N ASN A 861 -40.87 -58.79 -3.80
CA ASN A 861 -40.73 -60.18 -3.34
C ASN A 861 -39.25 -60.62 -3.18
N GLY A 862 -38.43 -59.81 -2.51
CA GLY A 862 -37.08 -60.22 -2.05
C GLY A 862 -36.00 -59.14 -2.03
N PHE A 863 -36.32 -57.90 -2.38
CA PHE A 863 -35.34 -56.85 -2.68
C PHE A 863 -35.52 -55.58 -1.84
N ALA A 864 -35.50 -55.69 -0.50
CA ALA A 864 -35.24 -54.52 0.32
C ALA A 864 -33.71 -54.44 0.55
N PRO A 865 -32.95 -53.68 -0.25
CA PRO A 865 -31.60 -53.32 0.16
C PRO A 865 -31.70 -52.59 1.51
N THR A 866 -31.01 -53.12 2.52
CA THR A 866 -30.75 -52.41 3.78
C THR A 866 -30.05 -51.10 3.48
N ALA A 867 -30.31 -50.05 4.27
CA ALA A 867 -29.55 -48.81 4.20
C ALA A 867 -28.06 -49.12 4.08
N VAL A 868 -27.42 -48.62 3.02
CA VAL A 868 -25.99 -48.82 2.79
C VAL A 868 -25.30 -47.64 3.44
N MET A 869 -24.53 -47.92 4.49
CA MET A 869 -23.74 -46.92 5.20
C MET A 869 -22.26 -47.28 5.07
N HIS A 870 -21.46 -46.32 4.64
CA HIS A 870 -20.01 -46.42 4.69
C HIS A 870 -19.46 -45.37 5.64
N ASP A 871 -18.37 -45.71 6.31
CA ASP A 871 -17.66 -44.85 7.23
C ASP A 871 -16.18 -45.24 7.17
N PHE A 872 -15.34 -44.31 6.72
CA PHE A 872 -13.91 -44.51 6.53
C PHE A 872 -13.11 -43.38 7.14
N ASN A 873 -12.00 -43.73 7.79
CA ASN A 873 -10.91 -42.80 8.08
C ASN A 873 -9.73 -43.12 7.14
N ASN A 874 -9.21 -42.10 6.46
CA ASN A 874 -8.14 -42.22 5.48
C ASN A 874 -7.09 -41.12 5.68
N ASP A 875 -5.81 -41.49 5.56
CA ASP A 875 -4.71 -40.56 5.74
C ASP A 875 -4.58 -39.58 4.57
N PHE A 876 -4.08 -38.38 4.87
CA PHE A 876 -3.66 -37.36 3.92
C PHE A 876 -2.22 -36.95 4.21
N SER A 877 -1.40 -36.87 3.17
CA SER A 877 -0.07 -36.29 3.27
C SER A 877 0.32 -35.54 2.00
N ARG A 878 1.10 -34.47 2.17
CA ARG A 878 1.70 -33.71 1.06
C ARG A 878 3.13 -33.33 1.41
N ALA A 879 4.02 -33.45 0.44
CA ALA A 879 5.33 -32.81 0.44
C ALA A 879 5.49 -32.02 -0.86
N SER A 880 5.76 -30.72 -0.74
CA SER A 880 6.03 -29.83 -1.87
C SER A 880 7.36 -29.11 -1.68
N GLY A 881 8.05 -28.84 -2.78
CA GLY A 881 9.24 -27.99 -2.81
C GLY A 881 9.27 -27.15 -4.08
N TYR A 882 9.66 -25.88 -3.98
CA TYR A 882 9.66 -24.97 -5.10
C TYR A 882 10.85 -24.02 -5.09
N ILE A 883 11.26 -23.59 -6.28
CA ILE A 883 12.30 -22.58 -6.48
C ILE A 883 11.97 -21.74 -7.72
N TYR A 884 12.11 -20.43 -7.57
CA TYR A 884 11.84 -19.41 -8.58
C TYR A 884 13.01 -18.44 -8.59
N ASP A 885 13.63 -18.28 -9.74
CA ASP A 885 14.76 -17.38 -9.93
C ASP A 885 14.42 -16.37 -11.03
N THR A 886 14.37 -15.09 -10.65
CA THR A 886 14.05 -13.98 -11.54
C THR A 886 15.28 -13.14 -11.77
N TRP A 887 15.72 -13.05 -13.02
CA TRP A 887 16.89 -12.27 -13.45
C TRP A 887 16.45 -10.98 -14.15
N ARG A 888 17.06 -9.86 -13.77
CA ARG A 888 16.87 -8.54 -14.39
C ARG A 888 18.20 -8.08 -15.01
N PRO A 889 18.63 -8.63 -16.18
CA PRO A 889 19.92 -8.30 -16.78
C PRO A 889 20.07 -6.80 -17.13
N PHE A 890 18.96 -6.10 -17.33
CA PHE A 890 18.88 -4.64 -17.38
C PHE A 890 17.47 -4.20 -16.99
N SER A 891 17.27 -2.94 -16.60
CA SER A 891 16.04 -2.42 -15.97
C SER A 891 14.74 -2.54 -16.78
N ARG A 892 14.80 -3.02 -18.02
CA ARG A 892 13.68 -3.17 -18.97
C ARG A 892 13.38 -4.61 -19.35
N LEU A 893 14.12 -5.59 -18.83
CA LEU A 893 13.92 -7.01 -19.12
C LEU A 893 14.02 -7.81 -17.83
N SER A 894 12.99 -8.60 -17.55
CA SER A 894 12.95 -9.59 -16.49
C SER A 894 12.64 -10.96 -17.07
N ILE A 895 13.37 -11.98 -16.63
CA ILE A 895 13.21 -13.37 -17.04
C ILE A 895 13.11 -14.20 -15.77
N THR A 896 12.06 -15.01 -15.67
CA THR A 896 11.84 -15.90 -14.52
C THR A 896 11.97 -17.34 -14.99
N GLY A 897 12.74 -18.14 -14.26
CA GLY A 897 12.81 -19.58 -14.39
C GLY A 897 12.51 -20.24 -13.05
N GLY A 898 11.72 -21.30 -13.05
CA GLY A 898 11.41 -22.00 -11.81
C GLY A 898 10.90 -23.42 -12.03
N PHE A 899 10.79 -24.16 -10.93
CA PHE A 899 10.10 -25.43 -10.90
C PHE A 899 9.55 -25.68 -9.50
N SER A 900 8.46 -26.43 -9.44
CA SER A 900 7.97 -27.03 -8.20
C SER A 900 7.90 -28.55 -8.34
N TYR A 901 8.00 -29.24 -7.21
CA TYR A 901 7.75 -30.66 -7.08
C TYR A 901 6.69 -30.84 -6.01
N ASP A 902 5.66 -31.63 -6.32
CA ASP A 902 4.59 -31.96 -5.41
C ASP A 902 4.45 -33.48 -5.34
N ASP A 903 4.28 -34.01 -4.14
CA ASP A 903 3.91 -35.39 -3.86
C ASP A 903 2.76 -35.39 -2.86
N VAL A 904 1.59 -35.88 -3.27
CA VAL A 904 0.37 -35.87 -2.46
C VAL A 904 -0.24 -37.27 -2.42
N THR A 905 -0.61 -37.71 -1.22
CA THR A 905 -1.37 -38.94 -0.97
C THR A 905 -2.70 -38.60 -0.32
N TYR A 906 -3.78 -39.11 -0.87
CA TYR A 906 -5.14 -38.76 -0.47
C TYR A 906 -6.13 -39.91 -0.72
N PRO A 907 -7.37 -39.85 -0.20
CA PRO A 907 -8.34 -40.92 -0.38
C PRO A 907 -8.95 -40.91 -1.79
N THR A 908 -9.04 -42.06 -2.43
CA THR A 908 -9.45 -42.20 -3.85
C THR A 908 -10.88 -41.73 -4.11
N ASP A 909 -11.85 -42.19 -3.31
CA ASP A 909 -13.30 -41.96 -3.53
C ASP A 909 -13.93 -41.22 -2.34
N HIS A 910 -13.36 -40.08 -1.94
CA HIS A 910 -13.91 -39.30 -0.82
C HIS A 910 -15.01 -38.32 -1.23
N ARG A 911 -15.03 -37.79 -2.47
CA ARG A 911 -15.96 -36.73 -2.90
C ARG A 911 -17.23 -37.22 -3.61
N ASN A 912 -17.22 -38.47 -4.07
CA ASN A 912 -18.25 -39.00 -4.96
C ASN A 912 -18.86 -40.26 -4.34
N PRO A 913 -19.99 -40.16 -3.61
CA PRO A 913 -20.63 -41.33 -3.02
C PRO A 913 -21.29 -42.22 -4.12
N PRO A 914 -21.35 -43.56 -3.95
CA PRO A 914 -20.95 -44.30 -2.76
C PRO A 914 -19.43 -44.34 -2.55
N ILE A 915 -18.98 -43.97 -1.36
CA ILE A 915 -17.55 -43.90 -1.04
C ILE A 915 -16.96 -45.29 -0.92
N VAL A 916 -15.70 -45.45 -1.33
CA VAL A 916 -14.95 -46.71 -1.25
C VAL A 916 -13.61 -46.47 -0.57
N ARG A 917 -13.18 -47.42 0.27
CA ARG A 917 -11.88 -47.36 0.91
C ARG A 917 -10.76 -47.50 -0.12
N GLY A 918 -9.89 -46.50 -0.19
CA GLY A 918 -8.75 -46.51 -1.10
C GLY A 918 -7.84 -45.31 -0.87
N SER A 919 -6.59 -45.43 -1.28
CA SER A 919 -5.62 -44.33 -1.28
C SER A 919 -5.03 -44.17 -2.67
N SER A 920 -4.95 -42.92 -3.11
CA SER A 920 -4.34 -42.48 -4.35
C SER A 920 -3.14 -41.59 -4.02
N SER A 921 -2.10 -41.69 -4.83
CA SER A 921 -0.97 -40.77 -4.77
C SER A 921 -0.67 -40.15 -6.12
N ARG A 922 -0.19 -38.90 -6.09
CA ARG A 922 0.24 -38.18 -7.28
C ARG A 922 1.52 -37.42 -6.99
N SER A 923 2.50 -37.62 -7.85
CA SER A 923 3.72 -36.82 -7.87
C SER A 923 3.84 -36.06 -9.19
N GLN A 924 4.34 -34.82 -9.16
CA GLN A 924 4.55 -34.00 -10.34
C GLN A 924 5.74 -33.07 -10.20
N VAL A 925 6.58 -33.00 -11.24
CA VAL A 925 7.50 -31.88 -11.47
C VAL A 925 6.83 -30.88 -12.40
N SER A 926 6.92 -29.61 -12.02
CA SER A 926 6.06 -28.54 -12.49
C SER A 926 6.92 -27.35 -12.93
N PRO A 927 7.42 -27.32 -14.19
CA PRO A 927 8.28 -26.24 -14.68
C PRO A 927 7.53 -24.91 -14.84
N LYS A 928 8.26 -23.80 -14.67
CA LYS A 928 7.78 -22.43 -14.72
C LYS A 928 8.75 -21.57 -15.54
N ALA A 929 8.22 -20.72 -16.41
CA ALA A 929 9.00 -19.77 -17.19
C ALA A 929 8.20 -18.47 -17.37
N GLY A 930 8.87 -17.33 -17.23
CA GLY A 930 8.28 -16.00 -17.35
C GLY A 930 9.20 -15.03 -18.08
N LEU A 931 8.61 -14.04 -18.75
CA LEU A 931 9.29 -12.96 -19.46
C LEU A 931 8.49 -11.67 -19.29
N ILE A 932 9.14 -10.59 -18.88
CA ILE A 932 8.60 -9.23 -18.91
C ILE A 932 9.60 -8.35 -19.66
N TRP A 933 9.17 -7.71 -20.73
CA TRP A 933 10.03 -6.88 -21.56
C TRP A 933 9.37 -5.53 -21.87
N ASN A 934 10.06 -4.45 -21.53
CA ASN A 934 9.62 -3.07 -21.79
C ASN A 934 10.63 -2.35 -22.71
N PRO A 935 10.63 -2.60 -24.03
CA PRO A 935 11.64 -2.05 -24.94
C PRO A 935 11.64 -0.52 -25.00
N PHE A 936 10.46 0.10 -24.97
CA PHE A 936 10.27 1.53 -25.28
C PHE A 936 9.85 2.39 -24.09
N GLY A 937 9.68 1.82 -22.90
CA GLY A 937 9.20 2.50 -21.69
C GLY A 937 7.68 2.46 -21.54
N ASN A 938 6.94 2.53 -22.64
CA ASN A 938 5.48 2.58 -22.67
C ASN A 938 4.80 1.30 -23.20
N LEU A 939 5.55 0.43 -23.89
CA LEU A 939 5.08 -0.85 -24.40
C LEU A 939 5.67 -1.97 -23.53
N ILE A 940 4.82 -2.75 -22.87
CA ILE A 940 5.22 -3.89 -22.05
C ILE A 940 4.69 -5.17 -22.71
N VAL A 941 5.57 -6.13 -22.89
CA VAL A 941 5.26 -7.48 -23.36
C VAL A 941 5.53 -8.44 -22.22
N ARG A 942 4.53 -9.25 -21.86
CA ARG A 942 4.67 -10.32 -20.87
C ARG A 942 4.35 -11.66 -21.51
N ALA A 943 5.05 -12.71 -21.09
CA ALA A 943 4.73 -14.07 -21.46
C ALA A 943 5.06 -15.02 -20.31
N ALA A 944 4.24 -16.05 -20.14
CA ALA A 944 4.46 -17.07 -19.12
C ALA A 944 4.03 -18.46 -19.58
N TYR A 945 4.68 -19.47 -19.02
CA TYR A 945 4.28 -20.86 -19.09
C TYR A 945 4.47 -21.50 -17.72
N THR A 946 3.42 -22.13 -17.20
CA THR A 946 3.46 -22.81 -15.90
C THR A 946 2.76 -24.16 -15.96
N ARG A 947 3.26 -25.11 -15.19
CA ARG A 947 2.54 -26.34 -14.81
C ARG A 947 2.37 -26.36 -13.31
N ALA A 948 1.27 -26.88 -12.80
CA ALA A 948 1.03 -26.98 -11.35
C ALA A 948 0.20 -28.23 -11.01
N LEU A 949 0.24 -28.65 -9.75
CA LEU A 949 -0.62 -29.69 -9.19
C LEU A 949 -1.56 -29.01 -8.19
N GLY A 950 -2.87 -29.14 -8.38
CA GLY A 950 -3.88 -28.54 -7.50
C GLY A 950 -4.14 -29.32 -6.22
N GLY A 951 -5.04 -28.77 -5.40
CA GLY A 951 -5.47 -29.28 -4.11
C GLY A 951 -6.26 -30.57 -4.10
N VAL A 952 -6.35 -31.19 -2.92
CA VAL A 952 -7.28 -32.29 -2.66
C VAL A 952 -8.57 -31.77 -2.03
N SER A 953 -8.43 -30.89 -1.04
CA SER A 953 -9.48 -30.08 -0.40
C SER A 953 -8.91 -28.70 -0.11
N PHE A 954 -9.46 -27.93 0.82
CA PHE A 954 -9.09 -26.53 1.10
C PHE A 954 -7.61 -26.33 1.49
N ASP A 955 -6.86 -27.43 1.65
CA ASP A 955 -5.40 -27.46 1.86
C ASP A 955 -4.60 -26.61 0.86
N GLU A 956 -5.05 -26.51 -0.40
CA GLU A 956 -4.36 -25.74 -1.45
C GLU A 956 -4.49 -24.23 -1.29
N SER A 957 -5.57 -23.77 -0.65
CA SER A 957 -5.78 -22.33 -0.44
C SER A 957 -4.76 -21.75 0.55
N VAL A 958 -4.09 -22.58 1.36
CA VAL A 958 -3.09 -22.15 2.36
C VAL A 958 -1.68 -22.58 1.92
N GLN A 959 -0.93 -21.63 1.37
CA GLN A 959 0.48 -21.81 1.00
C GLN A 959 1.22 -20.47 0.88
N LEU A 960 2.54 -20.50 0.67
CA LEU A 960 3.39 -19.34 0.41
C LEU A 960 4.13 -19.42 -0.95
N GLU A 961 3.82 -20.43 -1.78
CA GLU A 961 4.34 -20.51 -3.15
C GLU A 961 3.87 -19.29 -3.97
N PRO A 962 4.72 -18.66 -4.80
CA PRO A 962 4.31 -17.54 -5.66
C PRO A 962 3.02 -17.84 -6.43
N THR A 963 2.03 -16.95 -6.41
CA THR A 963 0.73 -17.23 -7.06
C THR A 963 0.76 -17.01 -8.57
N GLU A 964 1.72 -16.24 -9.06
CA GLU A 964 1.78 -15.77 -10.43
C GLU A 964 3.21 -15.78 -10.99
N VAL A 965 3.31 -15.85 -12.31
CA VAL A 965 4.58 -15.73 -13.05
C VAL A 965 4.37 -14.71 -14.17
N ALA A 966 5.12 -13.60 -14.13
CA ALA A 966 5.08 -12.52 -15.13
C ALA A 966 3.68 -11.91 -15.37
N GLY A 967 2.88 -11.78 -14.32
CA GLY A 967 1.49 -11.32 -14.29
C GLY A 967 0.43 -12.38 -14.54
N PHE A 968 0.80 -13.66 -14.69
CA PHE A 968 -0.16 -14.75 -14.99
C PHE A 968 -0.34 -15.69 -13.80
N ASN A 969 -1.57 -15.80 -13.31
CA ASN A 969 -1.92 -16.72 -12.22
C ASN A 969 -1.58 -18.18 -12.59
N GLN A 970 -0.99 -18.91 -11.65
CA GLN A 970 -0.63 -20.32 -11.82
C GLN A 970 -1.29 -21.27 -10.82
N VAL A 971 -1.87 -20.74 -9.74
CA VAL A 971 -2.53 -21.53 -8.71
C VAL A 971 -4.04 -21.36 -8.80
N PHE A 972 -4.78 -22.47 -8.70
CA PHE A 972 -6.23 -22.48 -8.85
C PHE A 972 -6.85 -23.48 -7.88
N ARG A 973 -8.01 -23.11 -7.34
CA ARG A 973 -8.88 -24.05 -6.62
C ARG A 973 -9.45 -25.09 -7.59
N SER A 974 -10.15 -24.60 -8.61
CA SER A 974 -10.61 -25.37 -9.76
C SER A 974 -10.62 -24.48 -11.01
N ILE A 975 -10.17 -25.02 -12.14
CA ILE A 975 -10.30 -24.37 -13.46
C ILE A 975 -11.63 -24.74 -14.13
N ILE A 976 -12.05 -26.00 -13.98
CA ILE A 976 -13.30 -26.52 -14.51
C ILE A 976 -14.42 -26.10 -13.55
N SER A 977 -15.53 -25.57 -14.07
CA SER A 977 -16.66 -25.19 -13.22
C SER A 977 -17.16 -26.38 -12.40
N GLU A 978 -17.25 -26.21 -11.08
CA GLU A 978 -17.80 -27.24 -10.18
C GLU A 978 -19.29 -27.48 -10.44
N SER A 979 -20.00 -26.53 -11.05
CA SER A 979 -21.37 -26.76 -11.55
C SER A 979 -21.45 -27.75 -12.71
N VAL A 980 -20.33 -28.01 -13.40
CA VAL A 980 -20.27 -28.95 -14.53
C VAL A 980 -19.79 -30.33 -14.08
N VAL A 981 -18.71 -30.38 -13.30
CA VAL A 981 -18.03 -31.65 -12.94
C VAL A 981 -17.95 -31.93 -11.44
N GLY A 982 -18.51 -31.08 -10.58
CA GLY A 982 -18.33 -31.16 -9.12
C GLY A 982 -16.90 -30.79 -8.69
N ALA A 983 -16.64 -30.91 -7.39
CA ALA A 983 -15.30 -30.72 -6.83
C ALA A 983 -14.33 -31.83 -7.29
N VAL A 984 -13.12 -31.45 -7.70
CA VAL A 984 -12.08 -32.37 -8.18
C VAL A 984 -10.87 -32.40 -7.25
N ALA A 985 -10.19 -33.55 -7.17
CA ALA A 985 -9.01 -33.73 -6.33
C ALA A 985 -7.72 -33.90 -7.14
N ALA A 986 -6.66 -33.22 -6.67
CA ALA A 986 -5.30 -33.18 -7.19
C ALA A 986 -5.19 -32.95 -8.72
N PRO A 987 -5.94 -32.01 -9.33
CA PRO A 987 -5.94 -31.78 -10.78
C PRO A 987 -4.55 -31.32 -11.28
N ARG A 988 -4.17 -31.70 -12.49
CA ARG A 988 -2.94 -31.20 -13.13
C ARG A 988 -3.27 -30.02 -14.03
N TYR A 989 -2.62 -28.89 -13.79
CA TYR A 989 -2.80 -27.66 -14.54
C TYR A 989 -1.61 -27.38 -15.47
N GLU A 990 -1.91 -26.88 -16.67
CA GLU A 990 -0.94 -26.27 -17.56
C GLU A 990 -1.51 -24.92 -18.03
N ASN A 991 -0.74 -23.84 -17.89
CA ASN A 991 -1.11 -22.49 -18.28
C ASN A 991 -0.04 -21.89 -19.20
N ALA A 992 -0.45 -21.25 -20.28
CA ALA A 992 0.41 -20.42 -21.12
C ALA A 992 -0.28 -19.09 -21.42
N GLY A 993 0.44 -17.98 -21.33
CA GLY A 993 -0.10 -16.65 -21.55
C GLY A 993 0.85 -15.71 -22.26
N ILE A 994 0.30 -14.79 -23.05
CA ILE A 994 1.00 -13.64 -23.62
C ILE A 994 0.13 -12.38 -23.45
N LEU A 995 0.77 -11.28 -23.08
CA LEU A 995 0.14 -9.98 -22.89
C LEU A 995 1.00 -8.92 -23.59
N ILE A 996 0.35 -8.05 -24.35
CA ILE A 996 0.94 -6.82 -24.88
C ILE A 996 0.12 -5.65 -24.36
N GLU A 997 0.74 -4.77 -23.59
CA GLU A 997 0.10 -3.56 -23.09
C GLU A 997 0.87 -2.31 -23.52
N ASN A 998 0.13 -1.25 -23.85
CA ASN A 998 0.70 0.03 -24.25
C ASN A 998 -0.03 1.17 -23.56
N ARG A 999 0.73 2.07 -22.97
CA ARG A 999 0.23 3.30 -22.38
C ARG A 999 0.59 4.49 -23.28
N LEU A 1000 -0.42 5.20 -23.76
CA LEU A 1000 -0.26 6.35 -24.63
C LEU A 1000 -0.28 7.65 -23.83
N ASN A 1001 0.39 8.69 -24.34
CA ASN A 1001 0.40 10.03 -23.75
C ASN A 1001 -0.99 10.70 -23.69
N THR A 1002 -1.99 10.13 -24.37
CA THR A 1002 -3.40 10.57 -24.38
C THR A 1002 -4.20 10.05 -23.19
N ARG A 1003 -3.54 9.57 -22.12
CA ARG A 1003 -4.15 8.85 -20.98
C ARG A 1003 -4.99 7.65 -21.45
N THR A 1004 -4.46 6.92 -22.44
CA THR A 1004 -5.11 5.73 -23.03
C THR A 1004 -4.29 4.49 -22.72
N TYR A 1005 -4.95 3.46 -22.22
CA TYR A 1005 -4.37 2.20 -21.79
C TYR A 1005 -4.93 1.08 -22.65
N LEU A 1006 -4.05 0.47 -23.45
CA LEU A 1006 -4.38 -0.62 -24.36
C LEU A 1006 -3.79 -1.90 -23.81
N GLY A 1007 -4.54 -3.00 -23.89
CA GLY A 1007 -4.05 -4.33 -23.52
C GLY A 1007 -4.66 -5.40 -24.40
N ILE A 1008 -3.84 -6.33 -24.88
CA ILE A 1008 -4.27 -7.56 -25.55
C ILE A 1008 -3.63 -8.74 -24.85
N THR A 1009 -4.46 -9.66 -24.35
CA THR A 1009 -4.04 -10.87 -23.65
C THR A 1009 -4.54 -12.09 -24.39
N GLY A 1010 -3.69 -13.11 -24.54
CA GLY A 1010 -4.09 -14.45 -24.95
C GLY A 1010 -3.66 -15.46 -23.89
N THR A 1011 -4.55 -16.35 -23.46
CA THR A 1011 -4.27 -17.40 -22.48
C THR A 1011 -4.79 -18.75 -22.94
N VAL A 1012 -4.09 -19.81 -22.55
CA VAL A 1012 -4.49 -21.21 -22.73
C VAL A 1012 -4.38 -21.91 -21.38
N LEU A 1013 -5.49 -22.40 -20.87
CA LEU A 1013 -5.59 -23.15 -19.62
C LEU A 1013 -5.96 -24.61 -19.93
N LYS A 1014 -5.24 -25.56 -19.35
CA LYS A 1014 -5.53 -26.98 -19.45
C LYS A 1014 -5.65 -27.60 -18.08
N SER A 1015 -6.66 -28.45 -17.88
CA SER A 1015 -6.83 -29.25 -16.67
C SER A 1015 -6.99 -30.72 -17.03
N LYS A 1016 -6.19 -31.58 -16.38
CA LYS A 1016 -6.29 -33.03 -16.50
C LYS A 1016 -6.60 -33.62 -15.13
N VAL A 1017 -7.71 -34.34 -15.04
CA VAL A 1017 -8.16 -35.01 -13.81
C VAL A 1017 -8.36 -36.49 -14.13
N ASP A 1018 -7.72 -37.36 -13.35
CA ASP A 1018 -7.89 -38.81 -13.40
C ASP A 1018 -8.37 -39.27 -12.01
N THR A 1019 -9.67 -39.38 -11.83
CA THR A 1019 -10.30 -39.71 -10.55
C THR A 1019 -11.06 -41.02 -10.65
N ASP A 1020 -11.30 -41.66 -9.52
CA ASP A 1020 -12.35 -42.65 -9.43
C ASP A 1020 -13.64 -42.00 -8.91
N VAL A 1021 -14.77 -42.60 -9.25
CA VAL A 1021 -16.12 -42.17 -8.88
C VAL A 1021 -16.86 -43.37 -8.33
N GLY A 1022 -17.52 -43.20 -7.19
CA GLY A 1022 -18.36 -44.23 -6.58
C GLY A 1022 -19.50 -44.70 -7.48
N VAL A 1023 -19.71 -46.01 -7.56
CA VAL A 1023 -20.83 -46.67 -8.25
C VAL A 1023 -21.35 -47.86 -7.45
N PHE A 1024 -22.61 -48.21 -7.64
CA PHE A 1024 -23.19 -49.45 -7.15
C PHE A 1024 -23.06 -50.53 -8.23
N ASP A 1025 -22.30 -51.59 -7.97
CA ASP A 1025 -22.17 -52.72 -8.89
C ASP A 1025 -23.25 -53.78 -8.59
N ALA A 1026 -24.00 -54.16 -9.62
CA ALA A 1026 -25.12 -55.10 -9.52
C ALA A 1026 -24.95 -56.25 -10.51
N ARG A 1027 -24.93 -57.48 -10.02
CA ARG A 1027 -24.82 -58.68 -10.85
C ARG A 1027 -26.20 -59.09 -11.36
N LEU A 1028 -26.31 -59.48 -12.62
CA LEU A 1028 -27.55 -59.95 -13.23
C LEU A 1028 -27.54 -61.47 -13.39
N ASN A 1029 -28.71 -62.11 -13.29
CA ASN A 1029 -28.90 -63.50 -13.70
C ASN A 1029 -29.15 -63.60 -15.22
N ASN A 1030 -29.23 -64.84 -15.76
CA ASN A 1030 -29.51 -65.08 -17.18
C ASN A 1030 -30.88 -64.52 -17.65
N ALA A 1031 -31.77 -64.12 -16.74
CA ALA A 1031 -33.07 -63.51 -17.04
C ALA A 1031 -33.03 -61.97 -16.94
N GLY A 1032 -31.86 -61.37 -16.72
CA GLY A 1032 -31.68 -59.92 -16.59
C GLY A 1032 -32.12 -59.33 -15.24
N ALA A 1033 -32.38 -60.17 -14.23
CA ALA A 1033 -32.75 -59.70 -12.89
C ALA A 1033 -31.52 -59.54 -11.99
N ILE A 1034 -31.50 -58.49 -11.16
CA ILE A 1034 -30.43 -58.21 -10.19
C ILE A 1034 -30.34 -59.34 -9.16
N ILE A 1035 -29.11 -59.77 -8.85
CA ILE A 1035 -28.75 -60.75 -7.83
C ILE A 1035 -28.08 -60.00 -6.67
N PRO A 1036 -28.66 -60.03 -5.45
CA PRO A 1036 -28.03 -59.42 -4.27
C PRO A 1036 -26.73 -60.15 -3.85
N PRO A 1037 -25.80 -59.47 -3.13
CA PRO A 1037 -25.87 -58.07 -2.73
C PRO A 1037 -25.46 -57.11 -3.87
N ILE A 1038 -26.05 -55.92 -3.88
CA ILE A 1038 -25.48 -54.77 -4.61
C ILE A 1038 -24.31 -54.28 -3.77
N THR A 1039 -23.14 -54.10 -4.38
CA THR A 1039 -21.91 -53.71 -3.67
C THR A 1039 -21.41 -52.37 -4.18
N SER A 1040 -20.93 -51.53 -3.28
CA SER A 1040 -20.23 -50.30 -3.65
C SER A 1040 -18.89 -50.64 -4.31
N ALA A 1041 -18.61 -49.97 -5.42
CA ALA A 1041 -17.42 -50.08 -6.21
C ALA A 1041 -17.04 -48.69 -6.72
N SER A 1042 -15.94 -48.57 -7.45
CA SER A 1042 -15.59 -47.33 -8.12
C SER A 1042 -15.27 -47.56 -9.60
N THR A 1043 -15.44 -46.51 -10.39
CA THR A 1043 -15.11 -46.49 -11.81
C THR A 1043 -14.19 -45.33 -12.12
N SER A 1044 -13.21 -45.57 -12.99
CA SER A 1044 -12.29 -44.52 -13.41
C SER A 1044 -13.00 -43.52 -14.33
N GLN A 1045 -12.86 -42.24 -14.00
CA GLN A 1045 -13.30 -41.08 -14.75
C GLN A 1045 -12.08 -40.22 -15.12
N GLN A 1046 -11.99 -39.88 -16.40
CA GLN A 1046 -10.98 -38.94 -16.89
C GLN A 1046 -11.67 -37.68 -17.41
N LEU A 1047 -11.23 -36.54 -16.90
CA LEU A 1047 -11.63 -35.21 -17.37
C LEU A 1047 -10.44 -34.57 -18.06
N ARG A 1048 -10.65 -34.10 -19.29
CA ARG A 1048 -9.69 -33.29 -20.05
C ARG A 1048 -10.38 -31.99 -20.43
N TYR A 1049 -9.93 -30.90 -19.83
CA TYR A 1049 -10.46 -29.57 -20.07
C TYR A 1049 -9.40 -28.68 -20.70
N GLU A 1050 -9.80 -27.91 -21.69
CA GLU A 1050 -8.98 -26.89 -22.35
C GLU A 1050 -9.82 -25.62 -22.53
N GLU A 1051 -9.26 -24.47 -22.16
CA GLU A 1051 -9.86 -23.15 -22.32
C GLU A 1051 -8.86 -22.23 -23.01
N GLU A 1052 -9.24 -21.71 -24.17
CA GLU A 1052 -8.49 -20.69 -24.91
C GLU A 1052 -9.24 -19.37 -24.77
N ASN A 1053 -8.55 -18.32 -24.32
CA ASN A 1053 -9.13 -16.99 -24.16
C ASN A 1053 -8.29 -15.93 -24.84
N VAL A 1054 -8.94 -15.02 -25.56
CA VAL A 1054 -8.33 -13.79 -26.07
C VAL A 1054 -9.15 -12.61 -25.58
N LYS A 1055 -8.50 -11.65 -24.92
CA LYS A 1055 -9.13 -10.44 -24.39
C LYS A 1055 -8.41 -9.19 -24.90
N ALA A 1056 -9.17 -8.23 -25.41
CA ALA A 1056 -8.70 -6.90 -25.76
C ALA A 1056 -9.36 -5.87 -24.84
N THR A 1057 -8.59 -4.90 -24.35
CA THR A 1057 -9.06 -3.83 -23.46
C THR A 1057 -8.55 -2.48 -23.93
N VAL A 1058 -9.42 -1.47 -23.86
CA VAL A 1058 -9.12 -0.06 -24.11
C VAL A 1058 -9.74 0.74 -22.99
N ASN A 1059 -8.93 1.47 -22.23
CA ASN A 1059 -9.40 2.38 -21.21
C ASN A 1059 -8.85 3.78 -21.49
N GLN A 1060 -9.62 4.82 -21.24
CA GLN A 1060 -9.21 6.19 -21.46
C GLN A 1060 -9.75 7.13 -20.39
N LEU A 1061 -8.86 7.95 -19.84
CA LEU A 1061 -9.23 9.08 -19.00
C LEU A 1061 -9.40 10.32 -19.88
N ILE A 1062 -10.56 10.99 -19.79
CA ILE A 1062 -10.90 12.16 -20.60
C ILE A 1062 -11.17 13.34 -19.67
N GLY A 1063 -10.36 14.40 -19.82
CA GLY A 1063 -10.40 15.54 -18.90
C GLY A 1063 -10.11 15.11 -17.47
N ASP A 1064 -10.68 15.84 -16.51
CA ASP A 1064 -10.39 15.64 -15.09
C ASP A 1064 -11.40 14.70 -14.39
N ASP A 1065 -12.54 14.42 -15.05
CA ASP A 1065 -13.69 13.78 -14.40
C ASP A 1065 -14.20 12.50 -15.10
N TRP A 1066 -13.88 12.25 -16.36
CA TRP A 1066 -14.45 11.12 -17.11
C TRP A 1066 -13.45 9.98 -17.32
N SER A 1067 -13.93 8.75 -17.16
CA SER A 1067 -13.20 7.51 -17.42
C SER A 1067 -14.07 6.61 -18.28
N PHE A 1068 -13.53 6.11 -19.39
CA PHE A 1068 -14.21 5.21 -20.30
C PHE A 1068 -13.43 3.92 -20.42
N GLY A 1069 -14.13 2.81 -20.56
CA GLY A 1069 -13.51 1.53 -20.88
C GLY A 1069 -14.34 0.71 -21.84
N ALA A 1070 -13.64 -0.07 -22.66
CA ALA A 1070 -14.19 -1.07 -23.53
C ALA A 1070 -13.35 -2.35 -23.41
N SER A 1071 -14.01 -3.48 -23.23
CA SER A 1071 -13.38 -4.80 -23.26
C SER A 1071 -14.13 -5.71 -24.22
N TYR A 1072 -13.39 -6.61 -24.87
CA TYR A 1072 -13.97 -7.68 -25.67
C TYR A 1072 -13.16 -8.96 -25.44
N SER A 1073 -13.84 -10.04 -25.07
CA SER A 1073 -13.24 -11.35 -24.87
C SER A 1073 -13.92 -12.40 -25.74
N VAL A 1074 -13.14 -13.40 -26.12
CA VAL A 1074 -13.65 -14.66 -26.69
C VAL A 1074 -13.02 -15.79 -25.92
N SER A 1075 -13.83 -16.64 -25.30
CA SER A 1075 -13.40 -17.87 -24.64
C SER A 1075 -13.95 -19.09 -25.36
N TYR A 1076 -13.09 -20.04 -25.66
CA TYR A 1076 -13.46 -21.35 -26.19
C TYR A 1076 -13.08 -22.40 -25.15
N SER A 1077 -14.08 -23.11 -24.65
CA SER A 1077 -13.94 -24.17 -23.66
C SER A 1077 -14.28 -25.52 -24.28
N ASN A 1078 -13.44 -26.52 -24.02
CA ASN A 1078 -13.59 -27.89 -24.48
C ASN A 1078 -13.47 -28.84 -23.29
N LEU A 1079 -14.44 -29.74 -23.10
CA LEU A 1079 -14.42 -30.76 -22.06
C LEU A 1079 -14.66 -32.14 -22.67
N GLU A 1080 -13.70 -33.03 -22.46
CA GLU A 1080 -13.86 -34.46 -22.69
C GLU A 1080 -14.00 -35.15 -21.32
N ASN A 1081 -15.10 -35.87 -21.13
CA ASN A 1081 -15.40 -36.65 -19.94
C ASN A 1081 -15.59 -38.11 -20.34
N THR A 1082 -14.69 -38.98 -19.89
CA THR A 1082 -14.69 -40.41 -20.25
C THR A 1082 -14.69 -41.30 -19.02
N PHE A 1083 -15.62 -42.24 -18.98
CA PHE A 1083 -15.66 -43.34 -18.00
C PHE A 1083 -15.13 -44.61 -18.66
N ALA A 1084 -13.83 -44.87 -18.51
CA ALA A 1084 -13.12 -45.89 -19.27
C ALA A 1084 -13.74 -47.29 -19.10
N ASN A 1085 -14.17 -47.63 -17.88
CA ASN A 1085 -14.72 -48.95 -17.56
C ASN A 1085 -16.20 -49.12 -17.96
N LEU A 1086 -16.87 -48.04 -18.36
CA LEU A 1086 -18.29 -48.02 -18.71
C LEU A 1086 -18.56 -47.76 -20.20
N ASN A 1087 -17.51 -47.53 -21.01
CA ASN A 1087 -17.65 -47.12 -22.42
C ASN A 1087 -18.56 -45.88 -22.59
N LEU A 1088 -18.58 -44.98 -21.60
CA LEU A 1088 -19.31 -43.72 -21.66
C LEU A 1088 -18.33 -42.60 -21.92
N ALA A 1089 -18.59 -41.80 -22.95
CA ALA A 1089 -17.81 -40.61 -23.27
C ALA A 1089 -18.75 -39.47 -23.67
N ALA A 1090 -18.50 -38.29 -23.11
CA ALA A 1090 -19.16 -37.04 -23.48
C ALA A 1090 -18.10 -36.03 -23.90
N HIS A 1091 -18.37 -35.31 -24.98
CA HIS A 1091 -17.49 -34.28 -25.50
C HIS A 1091 -18.32 -33.03 -25.71
N GLN A 1092 -17.99 -31.98 -24.98
CA GLN A 1092 -18.77 -30.76 -24.88
C GLN A 1092 -17.89 -29.56 -25.21
N LYS A 1093 -18.45 -28.62 -25.98
CA LYS A 1093 -17.76 -27.40 -26.39
C LYS A 1093 -18.68 -26.20 -26.21
N ALA A 1094 -18.10 -25.09 -25.77
CA ALA A 1094 -18.80 -23.82 -25.66
C ALA A 1094 -17.87 -22.67 -26.06
N THR A 1095 -18.37 -21.76 -26.89
CA THR A 1095 -17.71 -20.50 -27.24
C THR A 1095 -18.53 -19.37 -26.69
N LEU A 1096 -17.93 -18.52 -25.85
CA LEU A 1096 -18.55 -17.34 -25.28
C LEU A 1096 -17.80 -16.10 -25.78
N HIS A 1097 -18.56 -15.19 -26.40
CA HIS A 1097 -18.13 -13.84 -26.70
C HIS A 1097 -18.68 -12.92 -25.62
N GLU A 1098 -17.85 -12.02 -25.09
CA GLU A 1098 -18.28 -11.01 -24.13
C GLU A 1098 -17.76 -9.64 -24.57
N GLY A 1099 -18.57 -8.62 -24.35
CA GLY A 1099 -18.23 -7.23 -24.62
C GLY A 1099 -18.72 -6.37 -23.47
N GLU A 1100 -17.83 -5.56 -22.91
CA GLU A 1100 -18.17 -4.66 -21.82
C GLU A 1100 -17.81 -3.23 -22.21
N LEU A 1101 -18.71 -2.30 -21.90
CA LEU A 1101 -18.46 -0.88 -22.01
C LEU A 1101 -18.77 -0.24 -20.65
N PHE A 1102 -17.95 0.71 -20.23
CA PHE A 1102 -18.31 1.58 -19.11
C PHE A 1102 -18.00 3.04 -19.40
N ALA A 1103 -18.79 3.90 -18.79
CA ALA A 1103 -18.52 5.32 -18.65
C ALA A 1103 -18.71 5.68 -17.18
N LEU A 1104 -17.67 6.25 -16.57
CA LEU A 1104 -17.64 6.71 -15.19
C LEU A 1104 -17.36 8.22 -15.19
N TYR A 1105 -18.21 8.96 -14.50
CA TYR A 1105 -18.04 10.37 -14.21
C TYR A 1105 -17.79 10.53 -12.71
N ASN A 1106 -16.67 11.13 -12.35
CA ASN A 1106 -16.26 11.44 -10.98
C ASN A 1106 -16.17 12.96 -10.83
N HIS A 1107 -16.98 13.56 -9.96
CA HIS A 1107 -16.90 15.00 -9.68
C HIS A 1107 -16.16 15.25 -8.35
N PRO A 1108 -15.33 16.30 -8.23
CA PRO A 1108 -14.60 16.63 -6.99
C PRO A 1108 -15.49 16.86 -5.74
N SER A 1109 -16.79 17.06 -5.92
CA SER A 1109 -17.74 17.09 -4.79
C SER A 1109 -17.91 15.75 -4.09
N GLY A 1110 -17.55 14.64 -4.74
CA GLY A 1110 -17.87 13.27 -4.30
C GLY A 1110 -18.97 12.59 -5.10
N LEU A 1111 -19.83 13.34 -5.81
CA LEU A 1111 -20.81 12.78 -6.73
C LEU A 1111 -20.11 11.95 -7.82
N PHE A 1112 -20.64 10.75 -8.09
CA PHE A 1112 -20.24 9.98 -9.25
C PHE A 1112 -21.44 9.35 -9.95
N LEU A 1113 -21.30 9.13 -11.25
CA LEU A 1113 -22.27 8.43 -12.10
C LEU A 1113 -21.52 7.37 -12.90
N ARG A 1114 -22.04 6.14 -12.95
CA ARG A 1114 -21.47 5.06 -13.75
C ARG A 1114 -22.55 4.43 -14.59
N GLY A 1115 -22.28 4.25 -15.88
CA GLY A 1115 -23.05 3.39 -16.76
C GLY A 1115 -22.18 2.23 -17.23
N GLU A 1116 -22.72 1.02 -17.20
CA GLU A 1116 -22.07 -0.19 -17.68
C GLU A 1116 -23.01 -0.91 -18.65
N THR A 1117 -22.48 -1.35 -19.77
CA THR A 1117 -23.17 -2.24 -20.71
C THR A 1117 -22.39 -3.54 -20.81
N TYR A 1118 -23.07 -4.66 -20.61
CA TYR A 1118 -22.54 -5.99 -20.80
C TYR A 1118 -23.29 -6.65 -21.95
N TRP A 1119 -22.56 -7.24 -22.88
CA TRP A 1119 -23.10 -8.06 -23.96
C TRP A 1119 -22.41 -9.41 -23.92
N ALA A 1120 -23.19 -10.48 -24.04
CA ALA A 1120 -22.68 -11.83 -24.15
C ALA A 1120 -23.39 -12.58 -25.26
N ARG A 1121 -22.64 -13.42 -25.97
CA ARG A 1121 -23.18 -14.37 -26.94
C ARG A 1121 -22.47 -15.70 -26.82
N GLN A 1122 -23.22 -16.76 -26.58
CA GLN A 1122 -22.68 -18.11 -26.46
C GLN A 1122 -23.15 -19.01 -27.59
N SER A 1123 -22.32 -19.96 -28.01
CA SER A 1123 -22.68 -21.09 -28.85
C SER A 1123 -22.18 -22.39 -28.23
N ASN A 1124 -23.00 -23.44 -28.27
CA ASN A 1124 -22.76 -24.72 -27.58
C ASN A 1124 -22.83 -25.89 -28.58
N ILE A 1125 -21.93 -26.88 -28.44
CA ILE A 1125 -21.85 -28.07 -29.33
C ILE A 1125 -21.55 -29.33 -28.50
N GLY A 1126 -22.11 -30.48 -28.89
CA GLY A 1126 -21.76 -31.79 -28.32
C GLY A 1126 -22.66 -32.25 -27.17
N TYR A 1127 -23.84 -31.63 -27.03
CA TYR A 1127 -24.83 -31.96 -26.00
C TYR A 1127 -25.90 -32.91 -26.56
N ARG A 1128 -26.58 -33.66 -25.68
CA ARG A 1128 -27.68 -34.56 -26.07
C ARG A 1128 -28.90 -34.34 -25.17
N PRO A 1129 -29.99 -33.72 -25.66
CA PRO A 1129 -30.11 -33.01 -26.95
C PRO A 1129 -29.18 -31.79 -27.03
N ASP A 1130 -28.93 -31.28 -28.24
CA ASP A 1130 -28.13 -30.06 -28.43
C ASP A 1130 -28.77 -28.88 -27.68
N ILE A 1131 -27.93 -28.14 -26.97
CA ILE A 1131 -28.34 -26.95 -26.23
C ILE A 1131 -28.11 -25.75 -27.15
N PRO A 1132 -29.12 -24.90 -27.44
CA PRO A 1132 -28.89 -23.72 -28.23
C PRO A 1132 -28.00 -22.72 -27.47
N GLY A 1133 -27.28 -21.89 -28.22
CA GLY A 1133 -26.64 -20.71 -27.67
C GLY A 1133 -27.64 -19.70 -27.12
N ASP A 1134 -27.14 -18.62 -26.52
CA ASP A 1134 -27.96 -17.48 -26.11
C ASP A 1134 -27.22 -16.16 -26.38
N GLU A 1135 -27.96 -15.05 -26.46
CA GLU A 1135 -27.43 -13.70 -26.63
C GLU A 1135 -28.13 -12.75 -25.66
N LEU A 1136 -27.34 -12.04 -24.85
CA LEU A 1136 -27.80 -11.18 -23.78
C LEU A 1136 -27.20 -9.79 -23.94
N ILE A 1137 -27.98 -8.76 -23.61
CA ILE A 1137 -27.49 -7.41 -23.35
C ILE A 1137 -28.04 -6.91 -22.02
N GLN A 1138 -27.17 -6.42 -21.13
CA GLN A 1138 -27.56 -5.82 -19.87
C GLN A 1138 -27.00 -4.41 -19.75
N LEU A 1139 -27.83 -3.51 -19.25
CA LEU A 1139 -27.47 -2.14 -18.91
C LEU A 1139 -27.60 -1.96 -17.40
N ASN A 1140 -26.53 -1.52 -16.76
CA ASN A 1140 -26.49 -1.17 -15.34
C ASN A 1140 -26.17 0.32 -15.20
N LEU A 1141 -26.88 1.01 -14.30
CA LEU A 1141 -26.63 2.40 -13.97
C LEU A 1141 -26.39 2.55 -12.46
N TYR A 1142 -25.38 3.33 -12.09
CA TYR A 1142 -25.05 3.63 -10.72
C TYR A 1142 -24.94 5.13 -10.54
N ALA A 1143 -25.43 5.61 -9.40
CA ALA A 1143 -25.22 6.96 -8.93
C ALA A 1143 -24.85 6.90 -7.46
N GLY A 1144 -23.88 7.70 -7.04
CA GLY A 1144 -23.48 7.71 -5.65
C GLY A 1144 -22.74 8.95 -5.24
N TYR A 1145 -22.43 9.01 -3.96
CA TYR A 1145 -21.70 10.11 -3.34
C TYR A 1145 -20.62 9.54 -2.42
N ARG A 1146 -19.36 9.82 -2.75
CA ARG A 1146 -18.18 9.51 -1.95
C ARG A 1146 -17.90 10.66 -0.99
N PHE A 1147 -17.82 10.38 0.30
CA PHE A 1147 -17.45 11.39 1.27
C PHE A 1147 -15.97 11.75 1.12
N ARG A 1148 -15.63 13.02 1.35
CA ARG A 1148 -14.22 13.45 1.37
C ARG A 1148 -13.41 12.64 2.37
N ARG A 1149 -12.12 12.47 2.09
CA ARG A 1149 -11.21 11.64 2.91
C ARG A 1149 -11.67 10.19 3.04
N ASN A 1150 -12.54 9.76 2.12
CA ASN A 1150 -13.05 8.40 2.00
C ASN A 1150 -13.65 7.83 3.29
N TYR A 1151 -14.29 8.68 4.12
CA TYR A 1151 -15.09 8.24 5.28
C TYR A 1151 -16.25 7.30 4.91
N GLY A 1152 -16.50 7.10 3.62
CA GLY A 1152 -17.49 6.17 3.12
C GLY A 1152 -18.05 6.58 1.76
N ASP A 1153 -19.03 5.82 1.29
CA ASP A 1153 -19.86 6.20 0.16
C ASP A 1153 -21.28 5.65 0.30
N VAL A 1154 -22.20 6.31 -0.39
CA VAL A 1154 -23.55 5.80 -0.64
C VAL A 1154 -23.68 5.59 -2.14
N THR A 1155 -24.08 4.39 -2.54
CA THR A 1155 -24.28 4.02 -3.95
C THR A 1155 -25.69 3.48 -4.15
N LEU A 1156 -26.38 3.99 -5.16
CA LEU A 1156 -27.63 3.46 -5.69
C LEU A 1156 -27.35 2.88 -7.07
N GLY A 1157 -27.73 1.63 -7.30
CA GLY A 1157 -27.59 0.94 -8.58
C GLY A 1157 -28.94 0.47 -9.10
N PHE A 1158 -29.16 0.59 -10.41
CA PHE A 1158 -30.24 -0.05 -11.14
C PHE A 1158 -29.60 -1.06 -12.09
N LEU A 1159 -29.68 -2.33 -11.72
CA LEU A 1159 -29.03 -3.43 -12.41
C LEU A 1159 -30.03 -4.14 -13.32
N ASN A 1160 -29.54 -4.68 -14.43
CA ASN A 1160 -30.33 -5.35 -15.47
C ASN A 1160 -31.58 -4.54 -15.86
N ILE A 1161 -31.38 -3.30 -16.31
CA ILE A 1161 -32.48 -2.40 -16.71
C ILE A 1161 -33.28 -2.98 -17.89
N THR A 1162 -32.63 -3.76 -18.74
CA THR A 1162 -33.23 -4.45 -19.88
C THR A 1162 -34.25 -5.50 -19.43
N ASP A 1163 -34.11 -6.04 -18.22
CA ASP A 1163 -34.96 -7.12 -17.65
C ASP A 1163 -34.81 -8.44 -18.43
N ASP A 1164 -33.62 -8.64 -19.01
CA ASP A 1164 -33.31 -9.83 -19.77
C ASP A 1164 -32.78 -10.93 -18.84
N ASP A 1165 -33.45 -12.09 -18.87
CA ASP A 1165 -32.94 -13.34 -18.30
C ASP A 1165 -32.04 -14.05 -19.33
N TYR A 1166 -31.11 -14.89 -18.86
CA TYR A 1166 -30.11 -15.50 -19.72
C TYR A 1166 -29.97 -17.01 -19.50
N LYS A 1167 -29.55 -17.70 -20.56
CA LYS A 1167 -29.25 -19.14 -20.60
C LYS A 1167 -27.82 -19.35 -21.07
N LEU A 1168 -26.88 -19.12 -20.15
CA LEU A 1168 -25.46 -19.36 -20.39
C LEU A 1168 -25.05 -20.69 -19.79
N ASN A 1169 -24.35 -21.49 -20.60
CA ASN A 1169 -23.79 -22.76 -20.23
C ASN A 1169 -22.52 -22.56 -19.36
N PRO A 1170 -22.46 -23.14 -18.14
CA PRO A 1170 -21.36 -22.96 -17.20
C PRO A 1170 -20.05 -23.67 -17.61
N LEU A 1171 -20.00 -24.29 -18.79
CA LEU A 1171 -18.75 -24.80 -19.35
C LEU A 1171 -17.75 -23.67 -19.64
N ASN A 1172 -18.22 -22.51 -20.10
CA ASN A 1172 -17.41 -21.29 -20.08
C ASN A 1172 -17.49 -20.66 -18.69
N TYR A 1173 -16.38 -20.11 -18.21
CA TYR A 1173 -16.35 -19.33 -16.98
C TYR A 1173 -17.06 -17.99 -17.18
N TYR A 1174 -18.05 -17.70 -16.33
CA TYR A 1174 -18.68 -16.39 -16.20
C TYR A 1174 -19.17 -16.21 -14.75
N ASN A 1175 -19.28 -14.95 -14.31
CA ASN A 1175 -19.88 -14.61 -13.02
C ASN A 1175 -21.40 -14.42 -13.19
N GLU A 1176 -22.21 -14.86 -12.22
CA GLU A 1176 -23.67 -14.69 -12.34
C GLU A 1176 -24.07 -13.22 -12.33
N PHE A 1177 -25.00 -12.88 -13.22
CA PHE A 1177 -25.59 -11.54 -13.31
C PHE A 1177 -27.00 -11.53 -12.73
N PRO A 1178 -27.51 -10.36 -12.30
CA PRO A 1178 -28.92 -10.24 -11.95
C PRO A 1178 -29.82 -10.66 -13.11
N ARG A 1179 -30.66 -11.68 -12.90
CA ARG A 1179 -31.59 -12.23 -13.92
C ARG A 1179 -32.87 -11.42 -14.10
N GLN A 1180 -33.09 -10.42 -13.26
CA GLN A 1180 -34.24 -9.51 -13.30
C GLN A 1180 -33.79 -8.11 -12.88
N ARG A 1181 -34.59 -7.09 -13.23
CA ARG A 1181 -34.38 -5.72 -12.76
C ARG A 1181 -34.19 -5.67 -11.25
N THR A 1182 -33.04 -5.17 -10.83
CA THR A 1182 -32.66 -5.17 -9.42
C THR A 1182 -32.18 -3.79 -8.99
N LEU A 1183 -32.80 -3.25 -7.94
CA LEU A 1183 -32.31 -2.07 -7.25
C LEU A 1183 -31.24 -2.50 -6.24
N LEU A 1184 -30.08 -1.87 -6.30
CA LEU A 1184 -28.98 -2.01 -5.36
C LEU A 1184 -28.87 -0.76 -4.51
N VAL A 1185 -28.71 -0.93 -3.20
CA VAL A 1185 -28.33 0.13 -2.26
C VAL A 1185 -27.10 -0.33 -1.50
N ARG A 1186 -26.00 0.40 -1.60
CA ARG A 1186 -24.79 0.16 -0.81
C ARG A 1186 -24.48 1.38 0.03
N VAL A 1187 -24.14 1.14 1.29
CA VAL A 1187 -23.63 2.15 2.21
C VAL A 1187 -22.35 1.62 2.81
N ARG A 1188 -21.27 2.38 2.69
CA ARG A 1188 -19.98 2.12 3.32
C ARG A 1188 -19.64 3.23 4.29
N PHE A 1189 -19.11 2.86 5.45
CA PHE A 1189 -18.60 3.78 6.48
C PHE A 1189 -17.20 3.34 6.90
N ASN A 1190 -16.30 4.31 7.02
CA ASN A 1190 -14.94 4.15 7.51
C ASN A 1190 -14.69 5.21 8.59
N PHE A 1191 -14.24 4.78 9.78
CA PHE A 1191 -13.93 5.65 10.92
C PHE A 1191 -12.58 5.33 11.53
#